data_AF-A0A5C3QD15-F1
#
_entry.id   AF-A0A5C3QD15-F1
#
_cell.length_a   1.000
_cell.length_b   1.000
_cell.length_c   1.000
_cell.angle_alpha   90.00
_cell.angle_beta   90.00
_cell.angle_gamma   90.00
#
_symmetry.space_group_name_H-M   'P 1'
#
loop_
_entity.id
_entity.type
_entity.pdbx_description
1 polymer ?
#
loop_
_entity_poly.entity_id
_entity_poly.type
_entity_poly.pdbx_seq_one_letter_code
_entity_poly.pdbx_strand_id
1 'polypeptide(L)'
;MAAKHGGPSHFLGLELATDQLRASIVDENLHQVGAETIDFDSELPDYQTQGGIFTTPGDAFTTPVEMWVKALDLLLEKLHRNHDLSRIKSIGGSAQHALVWWKSTPLPSLSTLSAAVPLSTHFPAQSFSIPATPTQQDSSSHSHALMIQQLLGGPDAMAARVGTAAHPGLAAAQMLRVRETWGNEVWARTGRVQVASNFLCSLISGRWMPMVEAEACATGMWVHNGGYWDEGVMEIVGGSSQEGRRLRGWMGDVDVSGGARRASAVSRYLVDRYRFDPETIVTPFTSDYLCSYLSLCPSPHDAVFSFGPIDLMLTPAQNYIPNPMYNIVPHPVQESGERKRYIAVVTHRNADVARALVRDMYTKSWSAFDRLVAIVPPGGSIGLDDKLFSFWRLQPEAHPFSHIKGIFRFETGLKVNEFRDLRANPRCLLESQVLSFRVTWAHMLSTGVVTQPLTSSTGATSGTPSRNQSPSHSHPNSPGPHPGSPAYFSTSNSSTPQPHHPHHLAPHAQLHAYSQPSGPVAAPATKSNINALALGLPFDPYDPAPLPSRIVCTGAAANFPSIVNLLGDIFNSAVYVPNSQVEVAQVAPFRNSVTARASIGGAWIARWAWLRERGERGVAQTGQLAAGGFEEDVKRLLVKSWANGGLRAPGSQGTGSSLSSVHPTATGAPGLKPPGSGSSTPSYAASGSVRSRLGQSVLIEDDEEIDEVGDMAVGIGRLTTSMTGLGLSGDRNPHAHLGMVEGILPGQHRNPGAYNNMGLLHSYDSQRSLGGSTLGASSSSGSVNAMMRSLSSSTSSGLDSISTAYTSPDLSASGSGKFAGAADPANANPAAAPAPGTTTLTPISALPTGEKEAQVAWSKVAEADLDAFMCYASIVPEFCRLERTLIRVSQV
;
A
#
# COMPACT_ATOMS: atom_id res chain seq x y z
N MET A 1 -50.92 9.81 1.41
CA MET A 1 -50.17 8.55 1.20
C MET A 1 -49.11 8.83 0.15
N ALA A 2 -47.83 8.75 0.49
CA ALA A 2 -46.75 8.91 -0.49
C ALA A 2 -46.49 7.57 -1.19
N ALA A 3 -46.29 7.60 -2.51
CA ALA A 3 -45.98 6.40 -3.27
C ALA A 3 -44.59 5.86 -2.88
N LYS A 4 -44.49 4.58 -2.51
CA LYS A 4 -43.20 3.87 -2.48
C LYS A 4 -42.70 3.76 -3.94
N HIS A 5 -41.74 4.60 -4.33
CA HIS A 5 -41.01 4.39 -5.58
C HIS A 5 -40.03 3.21 -5.38
N GLY A 6 -40.56 2.00 -5.59
CA GLY A 6 -39.87 0.73 -5.35
C GLY A 6 -38.89 0.34 -6.46
N GLY A 7 -37.76 1.05 -6.56
CA GLY A 7 -36.56 0.55 -7.22
C GLY A 7 -35.61 -0.12 -6.21
N PRO A 8 -34.72 -1.03 -6.64
CA PRO A 8 -33.71 -1.63 -5.75
C PRO A 8 -32.81 -0.55 -5.09
N SER A 9 -32.40 -0.75 -3.84
CA SER A 9 -31.46 0.15 -3.17
C SER A 9 -30.05 0.00 -3.75
N HIS A 10 -29.34 1.11 -3.89
CA HIS A 10 -27.95 1.14 -4.34
C HIS A 10 -27.03 1.76 -3.27
N PHE A 11 -25.75 1.39 -3.30
CA PHE A 11 -24.74 1.86 -2.36
C PHE A 11 -23.51 2.31 -3.13
N LEU A 12 -23.03 3.52 -2.84
CA LEU A 12 -21.91 4.15 -3.55
C LEU A 12 -20.64 4.04 -2.72
N GLY A 13 -19.54 3.66 -3.36
CA GLY A 13 -18.22 3.70 -2.78
C GLY A 13 -17.29 4.58 -3.61
N LEU A 14 -16.63 5.53 -2.96
CA LEU A 14 -15.68 6.45 -3.58
C LEU A 14 -14.22 6.11 -3.22
N GLU A 15 -13.30 6.36 -4.13
CA GLU A 15 -11.87 6.11 -3.93
C GLU A 15 -11.05 7.23 -4.58
N LEU A 16 -10.37 8.02 -3.75
CA LEU A 16 -9.36 8.98 -4.19
C LEU A 16 -7.99 8.29 -4.17
N ALA A 17 -7.62 7.64 -5.28
CA ALA A 17 -6.31 7.01 -5.45
C ALA A 17 -5.24 8.06 -5.80
N THR A 18 -4.00 7.59 -5.99
CA THR A 18 -2.86 8.41 -6.45
C THR A 18 -3.08 9.00 -7.83
N ASP A 19 -3.56 8.17 -8.76
CA ASP A 19 -3.62 8.41 -10.21
C ASP A 19 -5.03 8.79 -10.72
N GLN A 20 -6.07 8.44 -9.95
CA GLN A 20 -7.46 8.51 -10.39
C GLN A 20 -8.42 8.78 -9.21
N LEU A 21 -9.60 9.33 -9.52
CA LEU A 21 -10.75 9.33 -8.61
C LEU A 21 -11.83 8.40 -9.16
N ARG A 22 -12.26 7.42 -8.36
CA ARG A 22 -13.11 6.29 -8.81
C ARG A 22 -14.40 6.17 -7.99
N ALA A 23 -15.43 5.62 -8.62
CA ALA A 23 -16.71 5.30 -8.00
C ALA A 23 -17.16 3.89 -8.39
N SER A 24 -17.68 3.14 -7.40
CA SER A 24 -18.37 1.87 -7.60
C SER A 24 -19.78 1.93 -6.99
N ILE A 25 -20.79 1.50 -7.74
CA ILE A 25 -22.17 1.36 -7.26
C ILE A 25 -22.49 -0.13 -7.14
N VAL A 26 -22.93 -0.56 -5.95
CA VAL A 26 -23.38 -1.95 -5.71
C VAL A 26 -24.86 -2.02 -5.33
N ASP A 27 -25.48 -3.16 -5.60
CA ASP A 27 -26.86 -3.47 -5.22
C ASP A 27 -26.97 -4.06 -3.79
N GLU A 28 -28.19 -4.41 -3.38
CA GLU A 28 -28.47 -5.09 -2.11
C GLU A 28 -27.83 -6.48 -1.98
N ASN A 29 -27.29 -7.07 -3.05
CA ASN A 29 -26.62 -8.37 -3.08
C ASN A 29 -25.09 -8.27 -3.24
N LEU A 30 -24.53 -7.06 -3.17
CA LEU A 30 -23.11 -6.73 -3.40
C LEU A 30 -22.64 -6.84 -4.86
N HIS A 31 -23.53 -7.05 -5.82
CA HIS A 31 -23.16 -6.99 -7.24
C HIS A 31 -22.87 -5.55 -7.64
N GLN A 32 -21.77 -5.36 -8.36
CA GLN A 32 -21.45 -4.07 -8.96
C GLN A 32 -22.38 -3.82 -10.15
N VAL A 33 -23.20 -2.78 -10.05
CA VAL A 33 -24.21 -2.38 -11.05
C VAL A 33 -23.83 -1.09 -11.80
N GLY A 34 -22.81 -0.39 -11.33
CA GLY A 34 -22.25 0.79 -11.99
C GLY A 34 -20.81 1.07 -11.54
N ALA A 35 -20.04 1.72 -12.40
CA ALA A 35 -18.70 2.21 -12.09
C ALA A 35 -18.43 3.47 -12.91
N GLU A 36 -17.74 4.45 -12.33
CA GLU A 36 -17.25 5.65 -13.01
C GLU A 36 -15.82 5.94 -12.55
N THR A 37 -15.04 6.63 -13.35
CA THR A 37 -13.65 7.00 -13.02
C THR A 37 -13.29 8.31 -13.72
N ILE A 38 -12.44 9.09 -13.06
CA ILE A 38 -11.72 10.23 -13.62
C ILE A 38 -10.22 9.91 -13.54
N ASP A 39 -9.57 9.83 -14.68
CA ASP A 39 -8.12 9.67 -14.78
C ASP A 39 -7.43 11.04 -14.77
N PHE A 40 -6.51 11.27 -13.83
CA PHE A 40 -5.99 12.63 -13.60
C PHE A 40 -5.17 13.15 -14.78
N ASP A 41 -4.27 12.34 -15.33
CA ASP A 41 -3.38 12.79 -16.40
C ASP A 41 -4.13 13.02 -17.73
N SER A 42 -5.11 12.15 -18.04
CA SER A 42 -5.83 12.21 -19.32
C SER A 42 -7.11 13.06 -19.33
N GLU A 43 -7.81 13.19 -18.20
CA GLU A 43 -9.03 14.00 -18.09
C GLU A 43 -8.82 15.37 -17.42
N LEU A 44 -7.68 15.57 -16.75
CA LEU A 44 -7.29 16.86 -16.15
C LEU A 44 -5.87 17.31 -16.57
N PRO A 45 -5.51 17.27 -17.88
CA PRO A 45 -4.14 17.52 -18.37
C PRO A 45 -3.61 18.93 -18.06
N ASP A 46 -4.50 19.89 -17.74
CA ASP A 46 -4.14 21.23 -17.28
C ASP A 46 -3.19 21.22 -16.07
N TYR A 47 -3.25 20.18 -15.22
CA TYR A 47 -2.35 20.06 -14.06
C TYR A 47 -0.99 19.46 -14.39
N GLN A 48 -0.78 18.89 -15.58
CA GLN A 48 0.52 18.38 -16.05
C GLN A 48 1.17 17.33 -15.11
N THR A 49 0.36 16.52 -14.43
CA THR A 49 0.82 15.41 -13.60
C THR A 49 1.31 14.22 -14.43
N GLN A 50 2.04 13.30 -13.77
CA GLN A 50 2.30 11.96 -14.30
C GLN A 50 2.00 10.95 -13.19
N GLY A 51 1.09 10.00 -13.46
CA GLY A 51 0.51 9.14 -12.43
C GLY A 51 -0.27 9.92 -11.37
N GLY A 52 -0.84 11.09 -11.72
CA GLY A 52 -1.52 11.98 -10.78
C GLY A 52 -0.60 12.77 -9.82
N ILE A 53 0.72 12.67 -9.98
CA ILE A 53 1.69 13.32 -9.09
C ILE A 53 2.72 14.18 -9.85
N PHE A 54 3.37 15.07 -9.11
CA PHE A 54 4.58 15.77 -9.50
C PHE A 54 5.79 15.13 -8.84
N THR A 55 6.78 14.79 -9.66
CA THR A 55 8.13 14.45 -9.24
C THR A 55 9.03 15.67 -9.44
N THR A 56 9.64 16.17 -8.37
CA THR A 56 10.69 17.21 -8.47
C THR A 56 12.07 16.57 -8.29
N PRO A 57 13.17 17.18 -8.76
CA PRO A 57 14.52 16.68 -8.49
C PRO A 57 14.79 16.61 -6.97
N GLY A 58 14.70 15.41 -6.40
CA GLY A 58 14.76 15.15 -4.96
C GLY A 58 13.80 14.03 -4.54
N ASP A 59 13.78 13.71 -3.24
CA ASP A 59 12.97 12.63 -2.65
C ASP A 59 11.48 13.03 -2.43
N ALA A 60 10.94 13.97 -3.24
CA ALA A 60 9.64 14.63 -3.02
C ALA A 60 8.57 14.32 -4.09
N PHE A 61 7.39 13.87 -3.62
CA PHE A 61 6.27 13.41 -4.46
C PHE A 61 4.97 14.08 -4.03
N THR A 62 4.48 15.06 -4.81
CA THR A 62 3.32 15.89 -4.44
C THR A 62 2.16 15.80 -5.43
N THR A 63 0.97 16.25 -5.03
CA THR A 63 -0.26 16.24 -5.87
C THR A 63 -1.11 17.48 -5.61
N PRO A 64 -1.68 18.14 -6.64
CA PRO A 64 -2.57 19.28 -6.44
C PRO A 64 -3.88 18.88 -5.73
N VAL A 65 -4.23 19.57 -4.64
CA VAL A 65 -5.50 19.32 -3.93
C VAL A 65 -6.71 19.81 -4.75
N GLU A 66 -6.56 20.91 -5.49
CA GLU A 66 -7.61 21.44 -6.37
C GLU A 66 -7.96 20.46 -7.51
N MET A 67 -6.98 19.70 -8.02
CA MET A 67 -7.20 18.65 -9.02
C MET A 67 -8.18 17.59 -8.50
N TRP A 68 -8.06 17.19 -7.24
CA TRP A 68 -9.01 16.25 -6.61
C TRP A 68 -10.43 16.83 -6.51
N VAL A 69 -10.56 18.14 -6.27
CA VAL A 69 -11.87 18.82 -6.25
C VAL A 69 -12.48 18.88 -7.65
N LYS A 70 -11.70 19.25 -8.67
CA LYS A 70 -12.13 19.27 -10.08
C LYS A 70 -12.46 17.85 -10.58
N ALA A 71 -11.70 16.83 -10.16
CA ALA A 71 -12.01 15.43 -10.43
C ALA A 71 -13.34 15.00 -9.78
N LEU A 72 -13.62 15.45 -8.55
CA LEU A 72 -14.89 15.13 -7.87
C LEU A 72 -16.08 15.77 -8.58
N ASP A 73 -15.95 17.01 -9.09
CA ASP A 73 -16.98 17.61 -9.94
C ASP A 73 -17.25 16.76 -11.20
N LEU A 74 -16.21 16.39 -11.96
CA LEU A 74 -16.35 15.57 -13.17
C LEU A 74 -16.92 14.17 -12.87
N LEU A 75 -16.52 13.53 -11.77
CA LEU A 75 -17.03 12.22 -11.36
C LEU A 75 -18.51 12.30 -11.01
N LEU A 76 -18.93 13.31 -10.23
CA LEU A 76 -20.32 13.51 -9.85
C LEU A 76 -21.19 13.83 -11.08
N GLU A 77 -20.66 14.55 -12.07
CA GLU A 77 -21.33 14.75 -13.34
C GLU A 77 -21.47 13.46 -14.17
N LYS A 78 -20.42 12.63 -14.29
CA LYS A 78 -20.52 11.30 -14.94
C LYS A 78 -21.56 10.44 -14.22
N LEU A 79 -21.47 10.35 -12.90
CA LEU A 79 -22.41 9.61 -12.06
C LEU A 79 -23.87 10.09 -12.26
N HIS A 80 -24.11 11.40 -12.28
CA HIS A 80 -25.46 11.97 -12.43
C HIS A 80 -26.03 11.81 -13.85
N ARG A 81 -25.17 11.82 -14.90
CA ARG A 81 -25.60 11.56 -16.28
C ARG A 81 -25.94 10.08 -16.51
N ASN A 82 -25.19 9.17 -15.89
CA ASN A 82 -25.23 7.74 -16.20
C ASN A 82 -26.10 6.92 -15.23
N HIS A 83 -26.35 7.40 -14.00
CA HIS A 83 -27.02 6.63 -12.94
C HIS A 83 -28.08 7.46 -12.19
N ASP A 84 -29.15 6.81 -11.76
CA ASP A 84 -30.16 7.42 -10.89
C ASP A 84 -29.64 7.54 -9.44
N LEU A 85 -29.14 8.71 -9.10
CA LEU A 85 -28.53 8.97 -7.79
C LEU A 85 -29.54 9.06 -6.63
N SER A 86 -30.84 9.18 -6.92
CA SER A 86 -31.89 9.12 -5.89
C SER A 86 -32.05 7.72 -5.28
N ARG A 87 -31.49 6.70 -5.93
CA ARG A 87 -31.47 5.31 -5.45
C ARG A 87 -30.27 4.99 -4.56
N ILE A 88 -29.26 5.87 -4.48
CA ILE A 88 -28.14 5.71 -3.55
C ILE A 88 -28.66 5.92 -2.12
N LYS A 89 -28.58 4.89 -1.28
CA LYS A 89 -29.06 4.94 0.11
C LYS A 89 -27.96 5.12 1.15
N SER A 90 -26.72 4.80 0.78
CA SER A 90 -25.54 5.11 1.58
C SER A 90 -24.31 5.33 0.70
N ILE A 91 -23.40 6.19 1.15
CA ILE A 91 -22.12 6.50 0.53
C ILE A 91 -21.01 6.20 1.54
N GLY A 92 -20.06 5.37 1.13
CA GLY A 92 -18.80 5.14 1.82
C GLY A 92 -17.63 5.46 0.90
N GLY A 93 -16.40 5.32 1.39
CA GLY A 93 -15.25 5.58 0.55
C GLY A 93 -13.92 5.63 1.28
N SER A 94 -12.90 6.00 0.50
CA SER A 94 -11.52 5.98 0.91
C SER A 94 -10.63 6.95 0.11
N ALA A 95 -9.41 7.16 0.58
CA ALA A 95 -8.37 7.88 -0.14
C ALA A 95 -6.97 7.34 0.16
N GLN A 96 -6.02 7.68 -0.70
CA GLN A 96 -4.58 7.60 -0.45
C GLN A 96 -4.17 8.38 0.81
N HIS A 97 -3.07 8.00 1.47
CA HIS A 97 -2.58 8.73 2.65
C HIS A 97 -1.87 10.04 2.25
N ALA A 98 -2.55 11.17 2.42
CA ALA A 98 -2.03 12.52 2.19
C ALA A 98 -2.75 13.54 3.08
N LEU A 99 -2.14 14.72 3.30
CA LEU A 99 -2.69 15.78 4.16
C LEU A 99 -3.24 16.96 3.34
N VAL A 100 -4.46 17.41 3.62
CA VAL A 100 -5.04 18.65 3.07
C VAL A 100 -4.91 19.77 4.08
N TRP A 101 -4.21 20.84 3.68
CA TRP A 101 -3.87 21.98 4.52
C TRP A 101 -4.77 23.17 4.19
N TRP A 102 -5.82 23.38 4.99
CA TRP A 102 -6.78 24.46 4.77
C TRP A 102 -6.27 25.78 5.34
N LYS A 103 -6.38 26.84 4.54
CA LYS A 103 -5.98 28.19 4.92
C LYS A 103 -6.97 28.82 5.91
N SER A 104 -6.47 29.63 6.84
CA SER A 104 -7.26 30.19 7.96
C SER A 104 -8.14 31.41 7.62
N THR A 105 -8.16 31.89 6.37
CA THR A 105 -8.62 33.26 6.03
C THR A 105 -9.73 33.34 4.98
N PRO A 106 -11.02 33.27 5.39
CA PRO A 106 -11.52 32.45 6.51
C PRO A 106 -11.54 30.96 6.13
N LEU A 107 -11.71 30.05 7.10
CA LEU A 107 -12.06 28.66 6.76
C LEU A 107 -13.44 28.63 6.06
N PRO A 108 -13.62 27.83 5.00
CA PRO A 108 -14.87 27.79 4.26
C PRO A 108 -16.00 27.10 5.05
N SER A 109 -17.23 27.52 4.78
CA SER A 109 -18.44 26.92 5.32
C SER A 109 -18.99 25.87 4.35
N LEU A 110 -18.70 24.59 4.63
CA LEU A 110 -19.13 23.46 3.78
C LEU A 110 -20.65 23.24 3.77
N SER A 111 -21.39 23.76 4.75
CA SER A 111 -22.85 23.59 4.87
C SER A 111 -23.65 24.60 4.04
N THR A 112 -22.98 25.62 3.51
CA THR A 112 -23.59 26.73 2.74
C THR A 112 -23.15 26.74 1.28
N LEU A 113 -22.67 25.60 0.76
CA LEU A 113 -22.22 25.47 -0.63
C LEU A 113 -23.39 25.63 -1.60
N SER A 114 -23.26 26.56 -2.56
CA SER A 114 -24.27 26.80 -3.59
C SER A 114 -24.22 25.73 -4.67
N ALA A 115 -25.33 25.00 -4.85
CA ALA A 115 -25.53 24.00 -5.90
C ALA A 115 -25.43 24.56 -7.34
N ALA A 116 -25.49 25.88 -7.51
CA ALA A 116 -25.42 26.52 -8.83
C ALA A 116 -24.05 26.41 -9.50
N VAL A 117 -22.96 26.27 -8.73
CA VAL A 117 -21.58 26.23 -9.24
C VAL A 117 -20.84 24.95 -8.79
N PRO A 118 -19.82 24.48 -9.53
CA PRO A 118 -19.00 23.34 -9.14
C PRO A 118 -18.23 23.55 -7.82
N LEU A 119 -17.80 22.47 -7.17
CA LEU A 119 -16.98 22.49 -5.94
C LEU A 119 -15.64 23.20 -6.17
N SER A 120 -15.03 23.02 -7.35
CA SER A 120 -13.80 23.70 -7.78
C SER A 120 -13.92 25.23 -7.80
N THR A 121 -15.12 25.78 -8.01
CA THR A 121 -15.37 27.23 -7.88
C THR A 121 -15.38 27.69 -6.42
N HIS A 122 -15.84 26.83 -5.49
CA HIS A 122 -15.81 27.13 -4.04
C HIS A 122 -14.41 26.93 -3.43
N PHE A 123 -13.61 26.01 -3.98
CA PHE A 123 -12.31 25.61 -3.43
C PHE A 123 -11.17 25.69 -4.45
N PRO A 124 -10.87 26.89 -4.99
CA PRO A 124 -9.69 27.08 -5.83
C PRO A 124 -8.41 26.89 -5.02
N ALA A 125 -7.27 26.74 -5.69
CA ALA A 125 -5.97 26.44 -5.08
C ALA A 125 -5.59 27.37 -3.89
N GLN A 126 -6.03 28.63 -3.90
CA GLN A 126 -5.74 29.62 -2.84
C GLN A 126 -6.49 29.39 -1.53
N SER A 127 -7.44 28.45 -1.49
CA SER A 127 -8.11 27.93 -0.27
C SER A 127 -7.20 27.05 0.58
N PHE A 128 -6.10 26.55 0.00
CA PHE A 128 -5.14 25.69 0.67
C PHE A 128 -3.86 26.47 1.00
N SER A 129 -3.27 26.21 2.17
CA SER A 129 -1.94 26.74 2.53
C SER A 129 -0.81 25.93 1.90
N ILE A 130 -1.05 24.65 1.57
CA ILE A 130 -0.23 23.83 0.67
C ILE A 130 -1.11 23.41 -0.52
N PRO A 131 -0.99 24.06 -1.70
CA PRO A 131 -1.79 23.71 -2.88
C PRO A 131 -1.44 22.35 -3.50
N ALA A 132 -0.15 21.97 -3.50
CA ALA A 132 0.35 20.67 -3.94
C ALA A 132 0.95 19.93 -2.75
N THR A 133 0.23 18.94 -2.23
CA THR A 133 0.55 18.30 -0.95
C THR A 133 1.40 17.03 -1.12
N PRO A 134 2.31 16.69 -0.20
CA PRO A 134 3.00 15.40 -0.18
C PRO A 134 2.04 14.20 -0.17
N THR A 135 2.35 13.21 -0.99
CA THR A 135 1.68 11.90 -1.02
C THR A 135 2.35 10.90 -0.08
N GLN A 136 1.76 9.72 0.11
CA GLN A 136 2.37 8.61 0.84
C GLN A 136 3.74 8.18 0.27
N GLN A 137 3.99 8.42 -1.03
CA GLN A 137 5.26 8.14 -1.70
C GLN A 137 6.36 9.17 -1.38
N ASP A 138 6.01 10.34 -0.83
CA ASP A 138 6.99 11.34 -0.41
C ASP A 138 7.95 10.76 0.63
N SER A 139 9.25 11.02 0.46
CA SER A 139 10.27 10.67 1.45
C SER A 139 11.10 11.85 1.95
N SER A 140 10.72 13.07 1.58
CA SER A 140 11.42 14.31 1.88
C SER A 140 11.32 14.76 3.35
N SER A 141 10.47 14.14 4.18
CA SER A 141 10.40 14.37 5.63
C SER A 141 11.12 13.32 6.48
N HIS A 142 11.83 12.34 5.88
CA HIS A 142 12.44 11.22 6.60
C HIS A 142 13.37 11.62 7.77
N SER A 143 14.17 12.67 7.60
CA SER A 143 15.02 13.21 8.68
C SER A 143 14.21 13.68 9.90
N HIS A 144 13.02 14.25 9.67
CA HIS A 144 12.11 14.72 10.72
C HIS A 144 11.42 13.54 11.40
N ALA A 145 11.12 12.45 10.68
CA ALA A 145 10.63 11.20 11.27
C ALA A 145 11.66 10.60 12.24
N LEU A 146 12.93 10.55 11.82
CA LEU A 146 14.05 10.09 12.66
C LEU A 146 14.24 10.98 13.90
N MET A 147 14.13 12.31 13.75
CA MET A 147 14.20 13.25 14.87
C MET A 147 13.09 13.02 15.90
N ILE A 148 11.84 12.80 15.46
CA ILE A 148 10.72 12.45 16.35
C ILE A 148 11.02 11.15 17.10
N GLN A 149 11.44 10.10 16.39
CA GLN A 149 11.79 8.81 17.01
C GLN A 149 12.93 8.95 18.05
N GLN A 150 13.96 9.74 17.75
CA GLN A 150 15.05 10.01 18.69
C GLN A 150 14.56 10.72 19.95
N LEU A 151 13.71 11.75 19.81
CA LEU A 151 13.10 12.47 20.93
C LEU A 151 12.15 11.60 21.77
N LEU A 152 11.58 10.56 21.18
CA LEU A 152 10.73 9.57 21.86
C LEU A 152 11.50 8.39 22.47
N GLY A 153 12.84 8.38 22.37
CA GLY A 153 13.69 7.36 22.99
C GLY A 153 14.03 6.15 22.11
N GLY A 154 13.82 6.25 20.79
CA GLY A 154 14.15 5.19 19.82
C GLY A 154 12.92 4.46 19.26
N PRO A 155 13.14 3.50 18.33
CA PRO A 155 12.07 2.83 17.58
C PRO A 155 11.10 2.07 18.47
N ASP A 156 11.59 1.29 19.44
CA ASP A 156 10.73 0.52 20.37
C ASP A 156 9.90 1.43 21.27
N ALA A 157 10.49 2.52 21.78
CA ALA A 157 9.80 3.47 22.64
C ALA A 157 8.73 4.28 21.88
N MET A 158 9.02 4.66 20.63
CA MET A 158 8.03 5.28 19.73
C MET A 158 6.89 4.30 19.42
N ALA A 159 7.20 3.05 19.05
CA ALA A 159 6.19 2.04 18.76
C ALA A 159 5.30 1.73 19.98
N ALA A 160 5.89 1.58 21.18
CA ALA A 160 5.15 1.37 22.41
C ALA A 160 4.20 2.53 22.76
N ARG A 161 4.56 3.77 22.40
CA ARG A 161 3.80 4.99 22.73
C ARG A 161 2.72 5.33 21.70
N VAL A 162 3.07 5.30 20.40
CA VAL A 162 2.19 5.73 19.29
C VAL A 162 2.02 4.67 18.18
N GLY A 163 2.28 3.40 18.47
CA GLY A 163 1.92 2.25 17.62
C GLY A 163 2.72 2.07 16.33
N THR A 164 3.71 2.92 16.06
CA THR A 164 4.52 2.94 14.83
C THR A 164 5.96 3.41 15.11
N ALA A 165 6.88 3.19 14.18
CA ALA A 165 8.26 3.69 14.20
C ALA A 165 8.47 4.80 13.15
N ALA A 166 9.65 5.43 13.11
CA ALA A 166 9.97 6.42 12.08
C ALA A 166 9.87 5.83 10.67
N HIS A 167 9.07 6.48 9.82
CA HIS A 167 9.07 6.27 8.38
C HIS A 167 8.75 7.58 7.63
N PRO A 168 9.17 7.73 6.36
CA PRO A 168 9.02 9.00 5.64
C PRO A 168 7.57 9.45 5.40
N GLY A 169 6.64 8.50 5.36
CA GLY A 169 5.20 8.77 5.19
C GLY A 169 4.44 9.21 6.45
N LEU A 170 5.11 9.46 7.59
CA LEU A 170 4.41 9.86 8.82
C LEU A 170 3.84 11.27 8.72
N ALA A 171 2.56 11.45 9.03
CA ALA A 171 1.95 12.77 9.13
C ALA A 171 2.71 13.69 10.10
N ALA A 172 3.09 13.19 11.29
CA ALA A 172 3.90 13.92 12.27
C ALA A 172 5.20 14.50 11.66
N ALA A 173 5.89 13.72 10.83
CA ALA A 173 7.15 14.12 10.20
C ALA A 173 6.93 15.18 9.11
N GLN A 174 5.90 15.01 8.27
CA GLN A 174 5.52 16.01 7.27
C GLN A 174 5.10 17.32 7.93
N MET A 175 4.34 17.26 9.03
CA MET A 175 3.90 18.44 9.78
C MET A 175 5.08 19.16 10.47
N LEU A 176 6.00 18.41 11.07
CA LEU A 176 7.23 18.94 11.65
C LEU A 176 8.09 19.66 10.59
N ARG A 177 8.29 19.02 9.42
CA ARG A 177 8.97 19.63 8.28
C ARG A 177 8.30 20.93 7.81
N VAL A 178 6.97 20.95 7.72
CA VAL A 178 6.21 22.15 7.32
C VAL A 178 6.38 23.29 8.32
N ARG A 179 6.38 23.01 9.62
CA ARG A 179 6.68 24.01 10.66
C ARG A 179 8.08 24.61 10.47
N GLU A 180 9.09 23.77 10.30
CA GLU A 180 10.50 24.18 10.27
C GLU A 180 10.89 24.86 8.95
N THR A 181 10.34 24.40 7.83
CA THR A 181 10.65 24.94 6.49
C THR A 181 9.79 26.15 6.12
N TRP A 182 8.49 26.14 6.49
CA TRP A 182 7.50 27.13 6.03
C TRP A 182 6.62 27.67 7.17
N GLY A 183 7.23 27.88 8.35
CA GLY A 183 6.57 28.35 9.57
C GLY A 183 5.68 29.59 9.38
N ASN A 184 6.17 30.61 8.67
CA ASN A 184 5.43 31.86 8.45
C ASN A 184 4.44 31.81 7.28
N GLU A 185 4.76 31.06 6.22
CA GLU A 185 4.04 31.09 4.94
C GLU A 185 2.89 30.09 4.87
N VAL A 186 3.09 28.93 5.51
CA VAL A 186 2.17 27.79 5.47
C VAL A 186 1.61 27.53 6.87
N TRP A 187 2.46 27.25 7.86
CA TRP A 187 2.02 26.84 9.20
C TRP A 187 1.18 27.93 9.87
N ALA A 188 1.72 29.15 9.98
CA ALA A 188 1.01 30.29 10.56
C ALA A 188 -0.32 30.62 9.85
N ARG A 189 -0.44 30.33 8.55
CA ARG A 189 -1.62 30.59 7.70
C ARG A 189 -2.57 29.40 7.58
N THR A 190 -2.28 28.29 8.25
CA THR A 190 -3.15 27.10 8.31
C THR A 190 -4.20 27.27 9.42
N GLY A 191 -5.44 26.90 9.08
CA GLY A 191 -6.60 26.91 9.98
C GLY A 191 -7.16 25.53 10.31
N ARG A 192 -6.94 24.52 9.46
CA ARG A 192 -7.36 23.13 9.66
C ARG A 192 -6.48 22.20 8.83
N VAL A 193 -6.26 20.98 9.30
CA VAL A 193 -5.62 19.91 8.53
C VAL A 193 -6.54 18.70 8.51
N GLN A 194 -6.62 18.03 7.36
CA GLN A 194 -7.40 16.81 7.18
C GLN A 194 -6.52 15.75 6.50
N VAL A 195 -6.81 14.48 6.74
CA VAL A 195 -6.34 13.40 5.86
C VAL A 195 -7.22 13.37 4.60
N ALA A 196 -6.70 12.95 3.45
CA ALA A 196 -7.45 12.98 2.20
C ALA A 196 -8.79 12.21 2.28
N SER A 197 -8.87 11.17 3.11
CA SER A 197 -10.06 10.38 3.39
C SER A 197 -11.17 11.20 4.05
N ASN A 198 -10.89 11.91 5.15
CA ASN A 198 -11.89 12.75 5.83
C ASN A 198 -12.11 14.10 5.15
N PHE A 199 -11.16 14.60 4.34
CA PHE A 199 -11.38 15.67 3.37
C PHE A 199 -12.48 15.30 2.36
N LEU A 200 -12.34 14.17 1.66
CA LEU A 200 -13.34 13.71 0.69
C LEU A 200 -14.71 13.47 1.36
N CYS A 201 -14.72 12.81 2.53
CA CYS A 201 -15.93 12.61 3.32
C CYS A 201 -16.61 13.94 3.72
N SER A 202 -15.82 15.00 3.98
CA SER A 202 -16.34 16.34 4.33
C SER A 202 -17.02 17.04 3.15
N LEU A 203 -16.48 16.89 1.94
CA LEU A 203 -17.11 17.42 0.72
C LEU A 203 -18.44 16.72 0.43
N ILE A 204 -18.49 15.39 0.56
CA ILE A 204 -19.72 14.61 0.39
C ILE A 204 -20.77 14.95 1.47
N SER A 205 -20.34 15.13 2.72
CA SER A 205 -21.21 15.43 3.86
C SER A 205 -21.63 16.90 3.97
N GLY A 206 -20.92 17.83 3.33
CA GLY A 206 -21.19 19.27 3.43
C GLY A 206 -20.91 19.84 4.83
N ARG A 207 -19.96 19.24 5.55
CA ARG A 207 -19.54 19.65 6.90
C ARG A 207 -18.18 19.03 7.23
N TRP A 208 -17.47 19.60 8.19
CA TRP A 208 -16.20 19.06 8.66
C TRP A 208 -16.40 17.69 9.33
N MET A 209 -15.83 16.64 8.75
CA MET A 209 -15.90 15.28 9.27
C MET A 209 -14.63 14.93 10.06
N PRO A 210 -14.74 14.24 11.22
CA PRO A 210 -13.58 13.69 11.92
C PRO A 210 -12.89 12.62 11.08
N MET A 211 -11.62 12.34 11.36
CA MET A 211 -10.95 11.15 10.80
C MET A 211 -11.30 9.91 11.64
N VAL A 212 -11.30 8.73 11.02
CA VAL A 212 -11.47 7.47 11.76
C VAL A 212 -10.22 7.13 12.56
N GLU A 213 -10.39 6.37 13.65
CA GLU A 213 -9.27 5.94 14.49
C GLU A 213 -8.16 5.21 13.73
N ALA A 214 -8.50 4.40 12.71
CA ALA A 214 -7.52 3.72 11.87
C ALA A 214 -6.60 4.69 11.08
N GLU A 215 -7.11 5.86 10.68
CA GLU A 215 -6.33 6.93 10.04
C GLU A 215 -5.50 7.69 11.08
N ALA A 216 -6.05 7.93 12.27
CA ALA A 216 -5.34 8.57 13.38
C ALA A 216 -4.10 7.75 13.80
N CYS A 217 -4.21 6.42 13.82
CA CYS A 217 -3.10 5.50 14.05
C CYS A 217 -1.91 5.73 13.09
N ALA A 218 -2.17 5.98 11.81
CA ALA A 218 -1.12 6.22 10.80
C ALA A 218 -0.40 7.57 10.94
N THR A 219 -0.86 8.47 11.82
CA THR A 219 -0.27 9.82 11.95
C THR A 219 1.08 9.86 12.67
N GLY A 220 1.37 8.86 13.52
CA GLY A 220 2.47 8.90 14.49
C GLY A 220 2.23 9.80 15.70
N MET A 221 1.02 10.33 15.91
CA MET A 221 0.65 11.21 17.04
C MET A 221 -0.47 10.64 17.93
N TRP A 222 -0.92 9.40 17.69
CA TRP A 222 -2.10 8.81 18.31
C TRP A 222 -1.74 7.67 19.27
N VAL A 223 -2.22 7.73 20.51
CA VAL A 223 -2.07 6.64 21.49
C VAL A 223 -3.15 5.58 21.22
N HIS A 224 -2.77 4.54 20.48
CA HIS A 224 -3.67 3.54 19.91
C HIS A 224 -4.56 2.80 20.93
N ASN A 225 -3.98 2.42 22.07
CA ASN A 225 -4.72 1.77 23.18
C ASN A 225 -5.53 2.77 24.03
N GLY A 226 -5.16 4.05 23.99
CA GLY A 226 -5.81 5.10 24.76
C GLY A 226 -6.99 5.75 24.05
N GLY A 227 -6.97 5.79 22.70
CA GLY A 227 -7.97 6.49 21.91
C GLY A 227 -7.86 8.02 22.03
N TYR A 228 -6.64 8.56 22.13
CA TYR A 228 -6.38 9.99 22.24
C TYR A 228 -5.08 10.45 21.57
N TRP A 229 -4.99 11.75 21.26
CA TRP A 229 -3.80 12.41 20.74
C TRP A 229 -2.70 12.52 21.82
N ASP A 230 -1.47 12.13 21.49
CA ASP A 230 -0.33 12.30 22.39
C ASP A 230 0.13 13.77 22.42
N GLU A 231 -0.25 14.49 23.47
CA GLU A 231 0.07 15.91 23.65
C GLU A 231 1.59 16.17 23.63
N GLY A 232 2.44 15.21 24.04
CA GLY A 232 3.89 15.36 24.02
C GLY A 232 4.48 15.21 22.61
N VAL A 233 3.95 14.30 21.79
CA VAL A 233 4.30 14.24 20.36
C VAL A 233 3.78 15.49 19.64
N MET A 234 2.58 15.96 19.95
CA MET A 234 2.05 17.20 19.39
C MET A 234 2.86 18.43 19.81
N GLU A 235 3.41 18.48 21.02
CA GLU A 235 4.36 19.52 21.43
C GLU A 235 5.70 19.41 20.67
N ILE A 236 6.23 18.22 20.43
CA ILE A 236 7.41 18.01 19.57
C ILE A 236 7.16 18.51 18.14
N VAL A 237 6.01 18.17 17.55
CA VAL A 237 5.62 18.56 16.17
C VAL A 237 5.25 20.03 16.08
N GLY A 238 4.60 20.61 17.10
CA GLY A 238 4.25 22.03 17.16
C GLY A 238 5.39 22.96 17.59
N GLY A 239 6.38 22.47 18.33
CA GLY A 239 7.55 23.21 18.82
C GLY A 239 7.32 23.95 20.14
N SER A 240 6.10 23.90 20.64
CA SER A 240 5.69 24.37 21.98
C SER A 240 4.31 23.78 22.32
N SER A 241 3.96 23.71 23.60
CA SER A 241 2.63 23.27 24.04
C SER A 241 1.49 24.22 23.61
N GLN A 242 1.78 25.45 23.19
CA GLN A 242 0.79 26.31 22.54
C GLN A 242 0.49 25.83 21.11
N GLU A 243 1.53 25.62 20.29
CA GLU A 243 1.36 25.17 18.92
C GLU A 243 0.93 23.68 18.85
N GLY A 244 1.27 22.85 19.84
CA GLY A 244 0.73 21.50 19.99
C GLY A 244 -0.79 21.48 20.19
N ARG A 245 -1.33 22.37 21.04
CA ARG A 245 -2.79 22.55 21.17
C ARG A 245 -3.43 23.10 19.90
N ARG A 246 -2.75 23.99 19.17
CA ARG A 246 -3.20 24.49 17.87
C ARG A 246 -3.27 23.37 16.83
N LEU A 247 -2.23 22.54 16.75
CA LEU A 247 -2.15 21.34 15.93
C LEU A 247 -3.28 20.35 16.25
N ARG A 248 -3.55 20.09 17.53
CA ARG A 248 -4.72 19.30 17.94
C ARG A 248 -6.03 19.89 17.45
N GLY A 249 -6.19 21.22 17.56
CA GLY A 249 -7.36 21.94 17.04
C GLY A 249 -7.51 21.87 15.52
N TRP A 250 -6.41 21.80 14.77
CA TRP A 250 -6.42 21.60 13.32
C TRP A 250 -6.87 20.20 12.91
N MET A 251 -6.32 19.17 13.57
CA MET A 251 -6.64 17.76 13.32
C MET A 251 -8.07 17.41 13.75
N GLY A 252 -8.52 18.01 14.85
CA GLY A 252 -9.85 17.82 15.42
C GLY A 252 -10.01 16.52 16.20
N ASP A 253 -11.27 16.20 16.51
CA ASP A 253 -11.63 14.95 17.17
C ASP A 253 -11.57 13.77 16.20
N VAL A 254 -11.40 12.56 16.76
CA VAL A 254 -11.28 11.30 16.02
C VAL A 254 -12.51 10.44 16.27
N ASP A 255 -13.05 9.84 15.21
CA ASP A 255 -14.14 8.88 15.31
C ASP A 255 -13.60 7.50 15.74
N VAL A 256 -13.73 7.23 17.03
CA VAL A 256 -13.41 5.94 17.68
C VAL A 256 -14.58 4.95 17.69
N SER A 257 -15.68 5.22 16.97
CA SER A 257 -16.88 4.39 17.01
C SER A 257 -16.85 3.14 16.10
N GLY A 258 -15.76 2.94 15.35
CA GLY A 258 -15.56 1.75 14.52
C GLY A 258 -16.36 1.71 13.22
N GLY A 259 -16.83 2.85 12.70
CA GLY A 259 -17.45 2.93 11.36
C GLY A 259 -18.84 2.28 11.22
N ALA A 260 -19.37 1.63 12.25
CA ALA A 260 -20.65 0.92 12.24
C ALA A 260 -21.90 1.80 12.37
N ARG A 261 -21.74 3.12 12.34
CA ARG A 261 -22.83 4.10 12.47
C ARG A 261 -22.75 5.14 11.36
N ARG A 262 -23.91 5.71 11.02
CA ARG A 262 -24.03 6.92 10.22
C ARG A 262 -23.11 8.00 10.77
N ALA A 263 -22.21 8.49 9.93
CA ALA A 263 -21.43 9.66 10.26
C ALA A 263 -22.25 10.92 9.99
N SER A 264 -22.88 11.02 8.81
CA SER A 264 -23.67 12.19 8.38
C SER A 264 -24.84 11.80 7.46
N ALA A 265 -25.73 12.76 7.17
CA ALA A 265 -26.47 12.76 5.92
C ALA A 265 -25.57 13.25 4.77
N VAL A 266 -25.95 12.97 3.53
CA VAL A 266 -25.35 13.57 2.33
C VAL A 266 -25.57 15.09 2.34
N SER A 267 -24.66 15.85 1.72
CA SER A 267 -24.78 17.32 1.69
C SER A 267 -25.99 17.79 0.88
N ARG A 268 -26.58 18.90 1.33
CA ARG A 268 -27.62 19.60 0.56
C ARG A 268 -27.13 20.01 -0.84
N TYR A 269 -25.85 20.34 -0.99
CA TYR A 269 -25.23 20.61 -2.28
C TYR A 269 -25.42 19.44 -3.27
N LEU A 270 -25.15 18.21 -2.83
CA LEU A 270 -25.33 17.02 -3.66
C LEU A 270 -26.81 16.69 -3.93
N VAL A 271 -27.71 16.92 -2.97
CA VAL A 271 -29.16 16.78 -3.16
C VAL A 271 -29.68 17.76 -4.22
N ASP A 272 -29.38 19.05 -4.04
CA ASP A 272 -29.91 20.12 -4.90
C ASP A 272 -29.29 20.10 -6.31
N ARG A 273 -27.99 19.77 -6.44
CA ARG A 273 -27.26 19.72 -7.72
C ARG A 273 -27.37 18.38 -8.47
N TYR A 274 -27.21 17.26 -7.77
CA TYR A 274 -27.07 15.93 -8.39
C TYR A 274 -28.19 14.93 -8.01
N ARG A 275 -29.25 15.38 -7.32
CA ARG A 275 -30.47 14.61 -7.03
C ARG A 275 -30.27 13.34 -6.19
N PHE A 276 -29.29 13.36 -5.29
CA PHE A 276 -29.23 12.37 -4.21
C PHE A 276 -30.49 12.46 -3.32
N ASP A 277 -30.86 11.34 -2.71
CA ASP A 277 -31.91 11.30 -1.68
C ASP A 277 -31.41 12.07 -0.43
N PRO A 278 -32.17 13.01 0.15
CA PRO A 278 -31.75 13.72 1.36
C PRO A 278 -31.50 12.79 2.57
N GLU A 279 -32.10 11.60 2.58
CA GLU A 279 -31.84 10.56 3.59
C GLU A 279 -30.68 9.62 3.22
N THR A 280 -29.94 9.88 2.12
CA THR A 280 -28.70 9.16 1.83
C THR A 280 -27.72 9.35 2.99
N ILE A 281 -27.28 8.23 3.55
CA ILE A 281 -26.32 8.16 4.65
C ILE A 281 -24.90 8.30 4.13
N VAL A 282 -24.02 8.93 4.92
CA VAL A 282 -22.57 8.94 4.67
C VAL A 282 -21.89 8.24 5.83
N THR A 283 -21.10 7.19 5.55
CA THR A 283 -20.25 6.53 6.54
C THR A 283 -18.92 7.26 6.68
N PRO A 284 -18.14 7.02 7.76
CA PRO A 284 -16.77 7.52 7.81
C PRO A 284 -15.95 6.92 6.66
N PHE A 285 -15.01 7.70 6.12
CA PHE A 285 -14.08 7.23 5.09
C PHE A 285 -12.74 6.83 5.76
N THR A 286 -12.00 5.94 5.12
CA THR A 286 -10.73 5.40 5.64
C THR A 286 -9.67 5.30 4.53
N SER A 287 -8.57 4.58 4.76
CA SER A 287 -7.52 4.39 3.77
C SER A 287 -7.98 3.51 2.60
N ASP A 288 -7.46 3.78 1.41
CA ASP A 288 -7.64 2.96 0.20
C ASP A 288 -7.20 1.49 0.41
N TYR A 289 -6.08 1.27 1.08
CA TYR A 289 -5.59 -0.08 1.38
C TYR A 289 -6.49 -0.84 2.37
N LEU A 290 -7.10 -0.14 3.33
CA LEU A 290 -8.07 -0.75 4.25
C LEU A 290 -9.38 -1.09 3.56
N CYS A 291 -9.92 -0.20 2.72
CA CYS A 291 -11.08 -0.53 1.90
C CYS A 291 -10.79 -1.67 0.91
N SER A 292 -9.58 -1.74 0.36
CA SER A 292 -9.15 -2.87 -0.48
C SER A 292 -9.16 -4.19 0.30
N TYR A 293 -8.56 -4.23 1.49
CA TYR A 293 -8.59 -5.37 2.42
C TYR A 293 -10.04 -5.80 2.76
N LEU A 294 -10.90 -4.84 3.10
CA LEU A 294 -12.32 -5.11 3.41
C LEU A 294 -13.08 -5.68 2.21
N SER A 295 -12.76 -5.24 0.99
CA SER A 295 -13.35 -5.82 -0.23
C SER A 295 -12.99 -7.29 -0.42
N LEU A 296 -11.89 -7.77 0.17
CA LEU A 296 -11.46 -9.16 0.06
C LEU A 296 -12.11 -10.01 1.15
N CYS A 297 -12.38 -9.46 2.34
CA CYS A 297 -12.90 -10.20 3.50
C CYS A 297 -12.03 -11.44 3.84
N PRO A 298 -10.73 -11.28 4.12
CA PRO A 298 -9.90 -12.41 4.55
C PRO A 298 -10.48 -13.12 5.78
N SER A 299 -10.23 -14.42 5.89
CA SER A 299 -10.46 -15.19 7.11
C SER A 299 -9.29 -15.02 8.09
N PRO A 300 -9.45 -15.39 9.38
CA PRO A 300 -8.31 -15.55 10.28
C PRO A 300 -7.23 -16.42 9.62
N HIS A 301 -5.97 -15.98 9.72
CA HIS A 301 -4.78 -16.61 9.13
C HIS A 301 -4.67 -16.57 7.58
N ASP A 302 -5.55 -15.88 6.85
CA ASP A 302 -5.25 -15.47 5.47
C ASP A 302 -4.33 -14.24 5.48
N ALA A 303 -3.44 -14.12 4.49
CA ALA A 303 -2.68 -12.89 4.23
C ALA A 303 -3.14 -12.21 2.94
N VAL A 304 -3.27 -10.89 2.97
CA VAL A 304 -3.57 -10.05 1.80
C VAL A 304 -2.30 -9.35 1.35
N PHE A 305 -1.91 -9.51 0.09
CA PHE A 305 -0.81 -8.78 -0.54
C PHE A 305 -1.35 -7.79 -1.56
N SER A 306 -0.95 -6.52 -1.47
CA SER A 306 -1.25 -5.51 -2.48
C SER A 306 0.05 -4.97 -3.05
N PHE A 307 0.28 -5.22 -4.34
CA PHE A 307 1.49 -4.79 -5.03
C PHE A 307 1.27 -3.45 -5.75
N GLY A 308 2.13 -2.46 -5.50
CA GLY A 308 1.98 -1.12 -6.05
C GLY A 308 3.20 -0.22 -5.81
N PRO A 309 3.01 1.11 -5.75
CA PRO A 309 4.06 2.07 -5.40
C PRO A 309 4.70 1.82 -4.03
N ILE A 310 3.90 1.26 -3.13
CA ILE A 310 4.32 0.68 -1.85
C ILE A 310 3.62 -0.67 -1.81
N ASP A 311 4.38 -1.75 -1.62
CA ASP A 311 3.82 -3.08 -1.41
C ASP A 311 3.33 -3.21 0.04
N LEU A 312 2.19 -3.87 0.21
CA LEU A 312 1.56 -4.06 1.52
C LEU A 312 1.26 -5.53 1.77
N MET A 313 1.57 -6.02 2.96
CA MET A 313 1.03 -7.27 3.50
C MET A 313 0.13 -6.96 4.69
N LEU A 314 -1.12 -7.44 4.64
CA LEU A 314 -2.14 -7.21 5.67
C LEU A 314 -2.71 -8.54 6.18
N THR A 315 -2.99 -8.62 7.48
CA THR A 315 -3.57 -9.82 8.11
C THR A 315 -4.41 -9.47 9.34
N PRO A 316 -5.49 -10.21 9.65
CA PRO A 316 -6.19 -10.09 10.93
C PRO A 316 -5.23 -10.33 12.11
N ALA A 317 -5.09 -9.34 12.99
CA ALA A 317 -4.31 -9.44 14.22
C ALA A 317 -5.22 -9.77 15.41
N GLN A 318 -4.83 -10.75 16.22
CA GLN A 318 -5.64 -11.23 17.36
C GLN A 318 -5.39 -10.37 18.61
N ASN A 319 -4.21 -9.79 18.76
CA ASN A 319 -3.78 -9.00 19.91
C ASN A 319 -3.17 -7.67 19.46
N TYR A 320 -3.31 -6.60 20.24
CA TYR A 320 -2.56 -5.36 20.02
C TYR A 320 -1.22 -5.43 20.76
N ILE A 321 -0.14 -5.66 20.01
CA ILE A 321 1.24 -5.76 20.52
C ILE A 321 2.13 -4.89 19.63
N PRO A 322 2.37 -3.61 20.00
CA PRO A 322 3.12 -2.69 19.15
C PRO A 322 4.58 -3.12 18.99
N ASN A 323 5.13 -2.88 17.80
CA ASN A 323 6.49 -3.25 17.46
C ASN A 323 6.99 -2.32 16.33
N PRO A 324 8.29 -1.98 16.25
CA PRO A 324 8.77 -1.09 15.20
C PRO A 324 8.81 -1.70 13.78
N MET A 325 8.64 -3.03 13.62
CA MET A 325 8.68 -3.70 12.31
C MET A 325 7.34 -3.76 11.57
N TYR A 326 6.22 -3.46 12.22
CA TYR A 326 4.88 -3.52 11.63
C TYR A 326 3.91 -2.58 12.35
N ASN A 327 2.90 -2.09 11.63
CA ASN A 327 1.85 -1.27 12.23
C ASN A 327 0.65 -2.15 12.63
N ILE A 328 -0.06 -1.80 13.71
CA ILE A 328 -1.35 -2.42 14.04
C ILE A 328 -2.42 -1.33 14.06
N VAL A 329 -3.37 -1.40 13.13
CA VAL A 329 -4.51 -0.47 13.09
C VAL A 329 -5.77 -1.15 13.64
N PRO A 330 -6.66 -0.42 14.34
CA PRO A 330 -7.98 -0.94 14.69
C PRO A 330 -8.78 -1.22 13.42
N HIS A 331 -9.58 -2.29 13.43
CA HIS A 331 -10.44 -2.63 12.31
C HIS A 331 -11.42 -1.47 12.03
N PRO A 332 -11.45 -0.88 10.83
CA PRO A 332 -12.24 0.33 10.55
C PRO A 332 -13.76 0.10 10.56
N VAL A 333 -14.20 -1.16 10.65
CA VAL A 333 -15.61 -1.59 10.58
C VAL A 333 -15.94 -2.61 11.68
N GLN A 334 -16.40 -2.16 12.83
CA GLN A 334 -16.69 -2.98 14.03
C GLN A 334 -17.76 -2.31 14.91
N GLU A 335 -18.56 -3.09 15.66
CA GLU A 335 -19.61 -2.50 16.51
C GLU A 335 -19.02 -1.92 17.81
N SER A 336 -19.56 -0.77 18.24
CA SER A 336 -19.22 -0.14 19.51
C SER A 336 -19.58 -1.07 20.68
N GLY A 337 -18.57 -1.59 21.37
CA GLY A 337 -18.72 -2.51 22.52
C GLY A 337 -18.31 -3.95 22.24
N GLU A 338 -18.00 -4.31 21.00
CA GLU A 338 -17.32 -5.57 20.69
C GLU A 338 -15.85 -5.54 21.16
N ARG A 339 -15.22 -6.72 21.31
CA ARG A 339 -13.76 -6.79 21.47
C ARG A 339 -13.12 -6.18 20.23
N LYS A 340 -12.36 -5.10 20.41
CA LYS A 340 -11.66 -4.40 19.33
C LYS A 340 -10.85 -5.40 18.49
N ARG A 341 -11.14 -5.44 17.19
CA ARG A 341 -10.43 -6.23 16.19
C ARG A 341 -9.33 -5.35 15.58
N TYR A 342 -8.27 -5.97 15.09
CA TYR A 342 -7.09 -5.28 14.58
C TYR A 342 -6.63 -5.88 13.26
N ILE A 343 -5.92 -5.08 12.46
CA ILE A 343 -5.24 -5.49 11.24
C ILE A 343 -3.76 -5.16 11.43
N ALA A 344 -2.88 -6.15 11.30
CA ALA A 344 -1.45 -5.90 11.18
C ALA A 344 -1.12 -5.53 9.73
N VAL A 345 -0.27 -4.52 9.56
CA VAL A 345 0.09 -3.93 8.27
C VAL A 345 1.62 -3.82 8.19
N VAL A 346 2.21 -4.55 7.24
CA VAL A 346 3.63 -4.47 6.89
C VAL A 346 3.74 -3.70 5.57
N THR A 347 4.62 -2.70 5.52
CA THR A 347 4.76 -1.79 4.37
C THR A 347 6.17 -1.86 3.79
N HIS A 348 6.28 -2.05 2.48
CA HIS A 348 7.53 -2.08 1.74
C HIS A 348 7.52 -0.99 0.65
N ARG A 349 8.28 0.07 0.86
CA ARG A 349 8.38 1.22 -0.05
C ARG A 349 9.27 0.94 -1.26
N ASN A 350 10.26 0.06 -1.10
CA ASN A 350 11.19 -0.31 -2.17
C ASN A 350 10.56 -1.35 -3.12
N ALA A 351 9.44 -0.97 -3.74
CA ALA A 351 8.48 -1.84 -4.42
C ALA A 351 8.56 -1.77 -5.96
N ASP A 352 7.58 -1.12 -6.62
CA ASP A 352 7.49 -1.07 -8.08
C ASP A 352 8.62 -0.27 -8.75
N VAL A 353 9.12 0.80 -8.13
CA VAL A 353 10.27 1.57 -8.61
C VAL A 353 11.51 0.69 -8.72
N ALA A 354 11.72 -0.22 -7.76
CA ALA A 354 12.82 -1.19 -7.83
C ALA A 354 12.59 -2.22 -8.95
N ARG A 355 11.36 -2.71 -9.13
CA ARG A 355 10.99 -3.62 -10.24
C ARG A 355 11.17 -2.96 -11.61
N ALA A 356 10.76 -1.70 -11.75
CA ALA A 356 10.91 -0.91 -12.96
C ALA A 356 12.38 -0.61 -13.27
N LEU A 357 13.19 -0.26 -12.26
CA LEU A 357 14.63 -0.07 -12.42
C LEU A 357 15.32 -1.36 -12.88
N VAL A 358 15.01 -2.50 -12.27
CA VAL A 358 15.60 -3.81 -12.67
C VAL A 358 15.13 -4.23 -14.07
N ARG A 359 13.86 -4.01 -14.43
CA ARG A 359 13.38 -4.15 -15.82
C ARG A 359 14.21 -3.29 -16.77
N ASP A 360 14.36 -2.00 -16.46
CA ASP A 360 15.03 -1.04 -17.33
C ASP A 360 16.54 -1.23 -17.42
N MET A 361 17.17 -1.82 -16.40
CA MET A 361 18.58 -2.21 -16.45
C MET A 361 18.79 -3.49 -17.27
N TYR A 362 18.05 -4.57 -16.98
CA TYR A 362 18.45 -5.92 -17.43
C TYR A 362 17.57 -6.55 -18.51
N THR A 363 16.31 -6.12 -18.68
CA THR A 363 15.37 -6.83 -19.57
C THR A 363 14.67 -5.96 -20.61
N LYS A 364 14.62 -4.64 -20.39
CA LYS A 364 13.92 -3.62 -21.20
C LYS A 364 12.42 -3.89 -21.44
N SER A 365 11.87 -4.94 -20.83
CA SER A 365 10.51 -5.43 -21.05
C SER A 365 10.02 -6.24 -19.86
N TRP A 366 8.78 -6.01 -19.46
CA TRP A 366 8.09 -6.80 -18.43
C TRP A 366 7.91 -8.27 -18.84
N SER A 367 7.73 -8.57 -20.13
CA SER A 367 7.59 -9.95 -20.62
C SER A 367 8.92 -10.72 -20.52
N ALA A 368 10.05 -10.05 -20.75
CA ALA A 368 11.38 -10.62 -20.51
C ALA A 368 11.72 -10.71 -19.01
N PHE A 369 11.27 -9.75 -18.20
CA PHE A 369 11.37 -9.80 -16.73
C PHE A 369 10.64 -11.03 -16.17
N ASP A 370 9.36 -11.22 -16.51
CA ASP A 370 8.57 -12.37 -16.07
C ASP A 370 9.21 -13.71 -16.45
N ARG A 371 9.69 -13.83 -17.70
CA ARG A 371 10.43 -15.03 -18.15
C ARG A 371 11.69 -15.29 -17.33
N LEU A 372 12.52 -14.27 -17.07
CA LEU A 372 13.73 -14.46 -16.26
C LEU A 372 13.38 -14.87 -14.83
N VAL A 373 12.37 -14.25 -14.22
CA VAL A 373 11.90 -14.68 -12.89
C VAL A 373 11.42 -16.13 -12.94
N ALA A 374 10.69 -16.56 -13.98
CA ALA A 374 10.19 -17.93 -14.09
C ALA A 374 11.29 -18.99 -14.28
N ILE A 375 12.35 -18.72 -15.05
CA ILE A 375 13.39 -19.71 -15.39
C ILE A 375 14.61 -19.70 -14.48
N VAL A 376 14.90 -18.58 -13.79
CA VAL A 376 16.04 -18.52 -12.87
C VAL A 376 15.68 -19.28 -11.58
N PRO A 377 16.53 -20.22 -11.12
CA PRO A 377 16.25 -21.06 -9.96
C PRO A 377 16.22 -20.25 -8.63
N PRO A 378 15.62 -20.81 -7.56
CA PRO A 378 15.59 -20.21 -6.24
C PRO A 378 16.98 -19.79 -5.72
N GLY A 379 17.10 -18.52 -5.30
CA GLY A 379 18.36 -17.92 -4.87
C GLY A 379 19.34 -17.66 -6.01
N GLY A 380 18.85 -17.48 -7.24
CA GLY A 380 19.61 -17.03 -8.41
C GLY A 380 20.53 -18.05 -9.09
N SER A 381 20.79 -19.21 -8.47
CA SER A 381 21.66 -20.25 -9.04
C SER A 381 21.20 -21.68 -8.74
N ILE A 382 21.67 -22.65 -9.54
CA ILE A 382 21.39 -24.09 -9.35
C ILE A 382 22.22 -24.66 -8.19
N GLY A 383 23.41 -24.11 -7.93
CA GLY A 383 24.28 -24.54 -6.85
C GLY A 383 23.64 -24.38 -5.47
N LEU A 384 24.00 -25.24 -4.53
CA LEU A 384 23.53 -25.15 -3.14
C LEU A 384 24.20 -24.00 -2.39
N ASP A 385 25.52 -23.82 -2.58
CA ASP A 385 26.33 -22.83 -1.87
C ASP A 385 26.45 -21.48 -2.62
N ASP A 386 26.34 -21.49 -3.95
CA ASP A 386 26.52 -20.32 -4.83
C ASP A 386 25.26 -19.42 -4.92
N LYS A 387 24.56 -19.21 -3.80
CA LYS A 387 23.32 -18.41 -3.79
C LYS A 387 23.59 -16.90 -3.91
N LEU A 388 22.68 -16.24 -4.60
CA LEU A 388 22.72 -14.83 -4.97
C LEU A 388 21.62 -14.06 -4.22
N PHE A 389 21.97 -12.92 -3.62
CA PHE A 389 21.02 -12.08 -2.90
C PHE A 389 21.17 -10.62 -3.32
N SER A 390 20.05 -9.92 -3.59
CA SER A 390 20.07 -8.49 -3.92
C SER A 390 19.06 -7.69 -3.12
N PHE A 391 19.53 -6.72 -2.34
CA PHE A 391 18.70 -5.78 -1.59
C PHE A 391 18.70 -4.43 -2.31
N TRP A 392 17.55 -4.09 -2.89
CA TRP A 392 17.32 -2.80 -3.55
C TRP A 392 16.62 -1.89 -2.54
N ARG A 393 17.36 -0.94 -1.96
CA ARG A 393 16.85 0.05 -0.99
C ARG A 393 17.05 1.44 -1.59
N LEU A 394 16.25 1.77 -2.61
CA LEU A 394 16.35 3.01 -3.36
C LEU A 394 15.87 4.23 -2.56
N GLN A 395 14.96 4.02 -1.60
CA GLN A 395 14.44 5.03 -0.68
C GLN A 395 14.56 4.56 0.78
N PRO A 396 14.66 5.50 1.75
CA PRO A 396 14.62 5.15 3.16
C PRO A 396 13.28 4.51 3.55
N GLU A 397 13.34 3.57 4.47
CA GLU A 397 12.21 2.69 4.83
C GLU A 397 11.97 2.74 6.35
N ALA A 398 10.96 2.02 6.84
CA ALA A 398 10.72 1.92 8.28
C ALA A 398 11.87 1.18 9.00
N HIS A 399 11.87 1.19 10.33
CA HIS A 399 12.78 0.36 11.12
C HIS A 399 12.69 -1.12 10.68
N PRO A 400 13.82 -1.85 10.55
CA PRO A 400 15.20 -1.46 10.88
C PRO A 400 15.99 -0.77 9.75
N PHE A 401 15.37 -0.52 8.59
CA PHE A 401 16.04 -0.05 7.36
C PHE A 401 16.12 1.47 7.22
N SER A 402 15.82 2.24 8.27
CA SER A 402 15.70 3.70 8.23
C SER A 402 17.00 4.46 7.90
N HIS A 403 18.15 3.80 7.89
CA HIS A 403 19.44 4.41 7.52
C HIS A 403 20.08 3.77 6.27
N ILE A 404 19.37 2.87 5.58
CA ILE A 404 19.89 2.13 4.44
C ILE A 404 19.36 2.72 3.13
N LYS A 405 20.25 3.24 2.29
CA LYS A 405 19.99 3.65 0.90
C LYS A 405 21.09 3.07 -0.01
N GLY A 406 20.72 2.41 -1.09
CA GLY A 406 21.65 1.78 -2.05
C GLY A 406 21.14 0.48 -2.66
N ILE A 407 21.95 -0.08 -3.56
CA ILE A 407 21.78 -1.42 -4.13
C ILE A 407 22.91 -2.30 -3.58
N PHE A 408 22.56 -3.41 -2.95
CA PHE A 408 23.52 -4.31 -2.31
C PHE A 408 23.34 -5.72 -2.89
N ARG A 409 24.38 -6.24 -3.55
CA ARG A 409 24.40 -7.59 -4.12
C ARG A 409 25.41 -8.46 -3.38
N PHE A 410 25.09 -9.74 -3.24
CA PHE A 410 25.95 -10.72 -2.60
C PHE A 410 26.00 -12.01 -3.43
N GLU A 411 27.21 -12.50 -3.71
CA GLU A 411 27.47 -13.85 -4.25
C GLU A 411 28.31 -14.61 -3.23
N THR A 412 28.03 -15.88 -2.97
CA THR A 412 28.82 -16.70 -2.00
C THR A 412 28.97 -16.04 -0.61
N GLY A 413 27.96 -15.25 -0.20
CA GLY A 413 27.96 -14.45 1.04
C GLY A 413 28.83 -13.19 1.03
N LEU A 414 29.56 -12.89 -0.06
CA LEU A 414 30.44 -11.73 -0.25
C LEU A 414 29.75 -10.62 -1.03
N LYS A 415 29.92 -9.36 -0.62
CA LYS A 415 29.36 -8.21 -1.35
C LYS A 415 30.04 -8.04 -2.70
N VAL A 416 29.25 -7.97 -3.77
CA VAL A 416 29.70 -7.65 -5.13
C VAL A 416 29.07 -6.35 -5.64
N ASN A 417 29.65 -5.77 -6.69
CA ASN A 417 29.07 -4.60 -7.36
C ASN A 417 27.92 -5.01 -8.29
N GLU A 418 28.09 -6.10 -9.03
CA GLU A 418 27.13 -6.67 -9.99
C GLU A 418 27.25 -8.20 -9.96
N PHE A 419 26.18 -8.92 -10.28
CA PHE A 419 26.23 -10.38 -10.41
C PHE A 419 26.99 -10.81 -11.67
N ARG A 420 27.68 -11.95 -11.62
CA ARG A 420 28.31 -12.58 -12.79
C ARG A 420 27.26 -12.97 -13.83
N ASP A 421 26.14 -13.52 -13.38
CA ASP A 421 24.96 -13.74 -14.21
C ASP A 421 23.94 -12.61 -14.02
N LEU A 422 23.97 -11.64 -14.92
CA LEU A 422 23.06 -10.50 -14.92
C LEU A 422 21.58 -10.92 -14.93
N ARG A 423 21.26 -12.11 -15.46
CA ARG A 423 19.90 -12.65 -15.57
C ARG A 423 19.27 -12.93 -14.22
N ALA A 424 20.07 -13.07 -13.15
CA ALA A 424 19.58 -13.30 -11.80
C ALA A 424 18.93 -12.08 -11.15
N ASN A 425 19.27 -10.84 -11.57
CA ASN A 425 18.81 -9.61 -10.93
C ASN A 425 17.26 -9.51 -10.78
N PRO A 426 16.41 -9.82 -11.79
CA PRO A 426 14.96 -9.90 -11.64
C PRO A 426 14.47 -10.86 -10.56
N ARG A 427 15.01 -12.09 -10.51
CA ARG A 427 14.59 -13.11 -9.54
C ARG A 427 15.03 -12.71 -8.12
N CYS A 428 16.31 -12.35 -7.94
CA CYS A 428 16.86 -11.98 -6.65
C CYS A 428 16.25 -10.69 -6.06
N LEU A 429 15.78 -9.75 -6.90
CA LEU A 429 15.00 -8.59 -6.44
C LEU A 429 13.70 -9.06 -5.76
N LEU A 430 12.90 -9.85 -6.47
CA LEU A 430 11.59 -10.27 -5.97
C LEU A 430 11.72 -11.21 -4.78
N GLU A 431 12.69 -12.12 -4.81
CA GLU A 431 13.04 -12.97 -3.67
C GLU A 431 13.34 -12.10 -2.44
N SER A 432 14.13 -11.03 -2.57
CA SER A 432 14.35 -10.11 -1.45
C SER A 432 13.08 -9.40 -0.98
N GLN A 433 12.22 -8.94 -1.89
CA GLN A 433 10.96 -8.28 -1.52
C GLN A 433 10.04 -9.24 -0.74
N VAL A 434 9.85 -10.47 -1.22
CA VAL A 434 8.95 -11.45 -0.62
C VAL A 434 9.54 -12.11 0.64
N LEU A 435 10.86 -12.37 0.68
CA LEU A 435 11.51 -12.94 1.87
C LEU A 435 11.48 -11.96 3.05
N SER A 436 11.67 -10.65 2.86
CA SER A 436 11.50 -9.69 3.97
C SER A 436 10.06 -9.72 4.53
N PHE A 437 9.02 -9.85 3.70
CA PHE A 437 7.65 -10.04 4.21
C PHE A 437 7.50 -11.34 5.02
N ARG A 438 8.12 -12.45 4.57
CA ARG A 438 8.10 -13.73 5.28
C ARG A 438 8.83 -13.66 6.64
N VAL A 439 9.95 -12.94 6.70
CA VAL A 439 10.70 -12.70 7.95
C VAL A 439 9.86 -11.84 8.91
N THR A 440 9.20 -10.78 8.43
CA THR A 440 8.30 -9.98 9.27
C THR A 440 7.06 -10.76 9.73
N TRP A 441 6.51 -11.65 8.90
CA TRP A 441 5.45 -12.59 9.32
C TRP A 441 5.90 -13.48 10.49
N ALA A 442 7.11 -14.04 10.41
CA ALA A 442 7.69 -14.81 11.50
C ALA A 442 7.91 -13.99 12.78
N HIS A 443 8.31 -12.72 12.66
CA HIS A 443 8.36 -11.81 13.80
C HIS A 443 6.97 -11.55 14.41
N MET A 444 5.93 -11.36 13.59
CA MET A 444 4.54 -11.21 14.06
C MET A 444 4.02 -12.45 14.82
N LEU A 445 4.44 -13.65 14.41
CA LEU A 445 4.14 -14.88 15.16
C LEU A 445 4.90 -14.92 16.49
N SER A 446 6.18 -14.57 16.49
CA SER A 446 7.04 -14.62 17.69
C SER A 446 6.60 -13.64 18.81
N THR A 447 5.97 -12.52 18.44
CA THR A 447 5.39 -11.55 19.39
C THR A 447 3.97 -11.92 19.82
N GLY A 448 3.28 -12.80 19.09
CA GLY A 448 1.89 -13.17 19.35
C GLY A 448 0.85 -12.14 18.88
N VAL A 449 1.22 -11.17 18.01
CA VAL A 449 0.23 -10.28 17.35
C VAL A 449 -0.66 -11.10 16.40
N VAL A 450 -0.04 -12.06 15.70
CA VAL A 450 -0.70 -13.08 14.88
C VAL A 450 -0.52 -14.43 15.57
N THR A 451 -1.60 -15.18 15.76
CA THR A 451 -1.58 -16.53 16.32
C THR A 451 -1.54 -17.59 15.20
N GLN A 452 -0.92 -18.74 15.48
CA GLN A 452 -0.94 -19.89 14.56
C GLN A 452 -2.37 -20.42 14.35
N PRO A 453 -2.69 -21.01 13.17
CA PRO A 453 -3.91 -21.79 12.99
C PRO A 453 -3.97 -22.94 13.99
N LEU A 454 -5.11 -23.12 14.65
CA LEU A 454 -5.35 -24.34 15.44
C LEU A 454 -5.47 -25.53 14.50
N THR A 455 -4.38 -26.28 14.30
CA THR A 455 -4.43 -27.55 13.58
C THR A 455 -5.36 -28.50 14.31
N SER A 456 -6.51 -28.81 13.73
CA SER A 456 -7.39 -29.87 14.23
C SER A 456 -6.63 -31.19 14.17
N SER A 457 -6.17 -31.68 15.32
CA SER A 457 -5.48 -32.97 15.40
C SER A 457 -6.44 -34.10 15.07
N THR A 458 -6.36 -34.58 13.83
CA THR A 458 -7.11 -35.74 13.37
C THR A 458 -6.67 -36.98 14.15
N GLY A 459 -7.55 -37.52 14.99
CA GLY A 459 -7.51 -38.92 15.40
C GLY A 459 -6.48 -39.32 16.45
N ALA A 460 -6.39 -38.62 17.57
CA ALA A 460 -5.98 -39.28 18.82
C ALA A 460 -7.21 -39.99 19.42
N THR A 461 -7.33 -41.31 19.22
CA THR A 461 -8.38 -42.11 19.84
C THR A 461 -8.35 -41.95 21.36
N SER A 462 -9.51 -41.68 21.96
CA SER A 462 -9.67 -41.56 23.42
C SER A 462 -9.49 -42.92 24.11
N GLY A 463 -8.23 -43.36 24.22
CA GLY A 463 -7.83 -44.48 25.04
C GLY A 463 -8.01 -44.13 26.51
N THR A 464 -9.01 -44.72 27.16
CA THR A 464 -9.19 -44.65 28.60
C THR A 464 -7.93 -45.13 29.31
N PRO A 465 -7.32 -44.34 30.23
CA PRO A 465 -6.14 -44.79 30.94
C PRO A 465 -6.53 -45.91 31.92
N SER A 466 -6.16 -47.14 31.58
CA SER A 466 -6.31 -48.31 32.45
C SER A 466 -5.45 -48.12 33.71
N ARG A 467 -6.12 -47.95 34.86
CA ARG A 467 -5.51 -47.76 36.17
C ARG A 467 -4.76 -49.03 36.62
N ASN A 468 -3.46 -49.11 36.30
CA ASN A 468 -2.60 -50.13 36.91
C ASN A 468 -2.33 -49.81 38.38
N GLN A 469 -2.30 -50.87 39.18
CA GLN A 469 -2.35 -50.81 40.64
C GLN A 469 -0.94 -50.74 41.24
N SER A 470 -0.83 -50.04 42.37
CA SER A 470 0.30 -50.15 43.30
C SER A 470 -0.24 -50.58 44.67
N PRO A 471 0.46 -51.42 45.44
CA PRO A 471 -0.16 -52.21 46.51
C PRO A 471 -0.47 -51.43 47.80
N SER A 472 -1.33 -52.07 48.59
CA SER A 472 -2.00 -51.59 49.81
C SER A 472 -1.10 -51.29 51.01
N HIS A 473 -1.48 -50.25 51.77
CA HIS A 473 -1.43 -50.25 53.24
C HIS A 473 -2.74 -49.66 53.82
N SER A 474 -2.98 -49.84 55.13
CA SER A 474 -4.27 -50.29 55.64
C SER A 474 -4.92 -49.46 56.75
N HIS A 475 -6.27 -49.31 56.68
CA HIS A 475 -7.23 -49.14 57.80
C HIS A 475 -7.18 -47.84 58.67
N PRO A 476 -8.25 -47.49 59.43
CA PRO A 476 -9.68 -47.53 59.09
C PRO A 476 -10.52 -46.33 59.63
N ASN A 477 -11.85 -46.42 59.44
CA ASN A 477 -12.97 -45.79 60.19
C ASN A 477 -13.62 -44.48 59.70
N SER A 478 -14.88 -44.66 59.27
CA SER A 478 -16.04 -43.74 59.17
C SER A 478 -16.56 -43.29 60.57
N PRO A 479 -17.74 -42.63 60.74
CA PRO A 479 -18.72 -42.08 59.78
C PRO A 479 -19.12 -40.59 60.03
N GLY A 480 -19.91 -39.95 59.16
CA GLY A 480 -21.36 -39.79 59.42
C GLY A 480 -21.83 -38.33 59.20
N PRO A 481 -23.15 -38.04 59.06
CA PRO A 481 -23.58 -37.12 57.99
C PRO A 481 -24.62 -36.01 58.33
N HIS A 482 -24.66 -34.98 57.44
CA HIS A 482 -25.82 -34.11 57.11
C HIS A 482 -26.46 -33.24 58.25
N PRO A 483 -27.49 -32.40 57.98
CA PRO A 483 -27.45 -31.19 57.12
C PRO A 483 -28.11 -29.95 57.78
N GLY A 484 -28.03 -28.75 57.18
CA GLY A 484 -28.84 -27.60 57.63
C GLY A 484 -28.65 -26.28 56.86
N SER A 485 -29.68 -25.82 56.18
CA SER A 485 -29.86 -24.43 55.66
C SER A 485 -30.77 -23.63 56.63
N PRO A 486 -31.21 -22.37 56.37
CA PRO A 486 -30.75 -21.34 55.41
C PRO A 486 -30.57 -19.91 56.02
N ALA A 487 -30.08 -18.98 55.19
CA ALA A 487 -30.36 -17.52 55.08
C ALA A 487 -30.79 -16.65 56.30
N TYR A 488 -30.25 -15.42 56.41
CA TYR A 488 -30.87 -14.13 56.01
C TYR A 488 -29.98 -12.91 56.38
N PHE A 489 -30.15 -11.80 55.63
CA PHE A 489 -30.04 -10.35 55.93
C PHE A 489 -29.52 -9.89 57.34
N SER A 490 -28.87 -8.73 57.56
CA SER A 490 -28.53 -7.54 56.74
C SER A 490 -27.72 -6.51 57.58
N THR A 491 -27.14 -5.46 56.95
CA THR A 491 -26.87 -4.08 57.51
C THR A 491 -25.95 -3.95 58.76
N SER A 492 -25.23 -2.86 59.06
CA SER A 492 -24.93 -1.56 58.42
C SER A 492 -23.79 -0.84 59.19
N ASN A 493 -23.21 0.23 58.61
CA ASN A 493 -22.70 1.49 59.22
C ASN A 493 -22.68 1.63 60.77
N SER A 494 -21.77 2.37 61.45
CA SER A 494 -20.64 3.27 61.08
C SER A 494 -20.15 4.00 62.36
N SER A 495 -18.89 4.44 62.49
CA SER A 495 -18.53 5.68 63.25
C SER A 495 -17.02 6.05 63.31
N THR A 496 -16.73 7.32 63.00
CA THR A 496 -15.59 8.17 63.46
C THR A 496 -16.01 8.95 64.75
N PRO A 497 -15.21 9.80 65.49
CA PRO A 497 -14.05 10.61 65.04
C PRO A 497 -12.91 11.01 66.07
N GLN A 498 -11.79 11.57 65.54
CA GLN A 498 -10.89 12.70 66.01
C GLN A 498 -10.47 12.95 67.50
N PRO A 499 -9.51 13.88 67.82
CA PRO A 499 -8.37 14.49 67.08
C PRO A 499 -7.02 14.54 67.89
N HIS A 500 -5.94 15.11 67.32
CA HIS A 500 -5.04 16.17 67.88
C HIS A 500 -3.64 16.27 67.19
N HIS A 501 -3.12 17.49 67.03
CA HIS A 501 -1.81 17.90 66.47
C HIS A 501 -0.89 18.48 67.60
N PRO A 502 0.36 18.98 67.38
CA PRO A 502 1.23 19.07 66.17
C PRO A 502 2.70 18.58 66.38
N HIS A 503 3.54 18.55 65.32
CA HIS A 503 4.87 19.22 65.26
C HIS A 503 5.60 19.00 63.89
N HIS A 504 6.77 19.62 63.73
CA HIS A 504 7.43 20.03 62.48
C HIS A 504 8.33 18.98 61.77
N LEU A 505 8.69 19.32 60.52
CA LEU A 505 9.86 18.93 59.69
C LEU A 505 9.76 17.75 58.69
N ALA A 506 9.83 18.16 57.40
CA ALA A 506 10.40 17.52 56.20
C ALA A 506 10.42 15.97 56.03
N PRO A 507 9.75 15.42 55.00
CA PRO A 507 9.98 14.05 54.54
C PRO A 507 11.11 13.97 53.49
N HIS A 508 12.14 13.17 53.78
CA HIS A 508 12.86 12.45 52.72
C HIS A 508 11.91 11.43 52.11
N ALA A 509 11.64 11.50 50.80
CA ALA A 509 10.89 10.46 50.12
C ALA A 509 11.77 9.21 49.93
N GLN A 510 11.44 8.11 50.61
CA GLN A 510 12.04 6.81 50.35
C GLN A 510 11.58 6.29 48.98
N LEU A 511 12.53 5.76 48.21
CA LEU A 511 12.27 4.99 47.00
C LEU A 511 11.47 3.73 47.37
N HIS A 512 10.21 3.66 46.96
CA HIS A 512 9.50 2.38 46.93
C HIS A 512 10.12 1.49 45.85
N ALA A 513 10.58 0.31 46.25
CA ALA A 513 11.11 -0.69 45.34
C ALA A 513 10.02 -1.14 44.35
N TYR A 514 10.30 -1.00 43.06
CA TYR A 514 9.46 -1.58 42.01
C TYR A 514 9.45 -3.10 42.15
N SER A 515 8.25 -3.68 42.21
CA SER A 515 8.07 -5.13 42.02
C SER A 515 8.59 -5.52 40.63
N GLN A 516 9.57 -6.43 40.60
CA GLN A 516 10.08 -7.04 39.38
C GLN A 516 8.91 -7.60 38.55
N PRO A 517 8.81 -7.29 37.24
CA PRO A 517 7.86 -7.97 36.38
C PRO A 517 8.26 -9.45 36.27
N SER A 518 7.30 -10.34 36.50
CA SER A 518 7.47 -11.78 36.34
C SER A 518 7.99 -12.07 34.93
N GLY A 519 9.17 -12.68 34.82
CA GLY A 519 9.67 -13.18 33.54
C GLY A 519 8.69 -14.20 32.93
N PRO A 520 8.63 -14.32 31.59
CA PRO A 520 7.72 -15.25 30.94
C PRO A 520 8.04 -16.68 31.40
N VAL A 521 7.02 -17.38 31.89
CA VAL A 521 7.12 -18.81 32.20
C VAL A 521 7.38 -19.54 30.88
N ALA A 522 8.56 -20.16 30.75
CA ALA A 522 8.97 -20.83 29.53
C ALA A 522 7.99 -21.96 29.19
N ALA A 523 7.31 -21.84 28.05
CA ALA A 523 6.56 -22.94 27.47
C ALA A 523 7.53 -24.09 27.10
N PRO A 524 7.13 -25.37 27.21
CA PRO A 524 7.98 -26.48 26.80
C PRO A 524 8.36 -26.36 25.32
N ALA A 525 9.65 -26.46 25.02
CA ALA A 525 10.16 -26.26 23.67
C ALA A 525 9.60 -27.32 22.69
N THR A 526 8.93 -26.85 21.63
CA THR A 526 8.57 -27.68 20.48
C THR A 526 9.83 -28.05 19.67
N LYS A 527 9.74 -29.09 18.83
CA LYS A 527 10.85 -29.48 17.93
C LYS A 527 11.28 -28.32 17.02
N SER A 528 10.32 -27.52 16.54
CA SER A 528 10.59 -26.32 15.72
C SER A 528 11.44 -25.27 16.44
N ASN A 529 11.24 -25.06 17.75
CA ASN A 529 12.06 -24.12 18.52
C ASN A 529 13.54 -24.56 18.62
N ILE A 530 13.84 -25.86 18.55
CA ILE A 530 15.22 -26.36 18.59
C ILE A 530 15.94 -26.06 17.26
N ASN A 531 15.27 -26.29 16.13
CA ASN A 531 15.80 -25.98 14.80
C ASN A 531 16.01 -24.47 14.59
N ALA A 532 15.04 -23.65 15.01
CA ALA A 532 15.11 -22.19 14.91
C ALA A 532 16.35 -21.62 15.61
N LEU A 533 16.60 -22.06 16.85
CA LEU A 533 17.76 -21.65 17.65
C LEU A 533 19.08 -22.08 17.03
N ALA A 534 19.16 -23.28 16.43
CA ALA A 534 20.36 -23.75 15.73
C ALA A 534 20.69 -22.91 14.48
N LEU A 535 19.68 -22.31 13.85
CA LEU A 535 19.83 -21.43 12.67
C LEU A 535 19.99 -19.94 13.03
N GLY A 536 19.93 -19.57 14.31
CA GLY A 536 20.00 -18.17 14.76
C GLY A 536 18.81 -17.32 14.28
N LEU A 537 17.64 -17.95 14.14
CA LEU A 537 16.37 -17.38 13.70
C LEU A 537 15.31 -17.45 14.84
N PRO A 538 14.32 -16.53 14.85
CA PRO A 538 13.20 -16.60 15.79
C PRO A 538 12.10 -17.61 15.38
N PHE A 539 12.31 -18.36 14.30
CA PHE A 539 11.38 -19.34 13.73
C PHE A 539 12.13 -20.45 12.98
N ASP A 540 11.49 -21.60 12.80
CA ASP A 540 11.98 -22.65 11.90
C ASP A 540 11.55 -22.32 10.46
N PRO A 541 12.48 -22.06 9.53
CA PRO A 541 12.13 -21.73 8.16
C PRO A 541 11.60 -22.94 7.37
N TYR A 542 11.73 -24.17 7.87
CA TYR A 542 11.19 -25.37 7.23
C TYR A 542 9.78 -25.76 7.73
N ASP A 543 9.26 -25.08 8.76
CA ASP A 543 7.92 -25.34 9.28
C ASP A 543 6.87 -24.48 8.52
N PRO A 544 5.95 -25.09 7.73
CA PRO A 544 4.89 -24.36 7.04
C PRO A 544 3.65 -24.15 7.93
N ALA A 545 3.51 -24.84 9.05
CA ALA A 545 2.32 -24.75 9.90
C ALA A 545 1.98 -23.34 10.42
N PRO A 546 2.94 -22.43 10.69
CA PRO A 546 2.63 -21.07 11.13
C PRO A 546 2.46 -20.06 9.98
N LEU A 547 2.65 -20.47 8.72
CA LEU A 547 2.53 -19.58 7.56
C LEU A 547 1.04 -19.32 7.21
N PRO A 548 0.70 -18.32 6.35
CA PRO A 548 -0.67 -18.03 5.99
C PRO A 548 -1.39 -19.25 5.41
N SER A 549 -2.63 -19.48 5.80
CA SER A 549 -3.42 -20.59 5.26
C SER A 549 -3.71 -20.43 3.77
N ARG A 550 -3.90 -19.18 3.32
CA ARG A 550 -4.06 -18.78 1.92
C ARG A 550 -3.50 -17.37 1.76
N ILE A 551 -3.13 -17.01 0.54
CA ILE A 551 -2.72 -15.65 0.17
C ILE A 551 -3.68 -15.07 -0.86
N VAL A 552 -4.11 -13.82 -0.69
CA VAL A 552 -4.97 -13.10 -1.64
C VAL A 552 -4.23 -11.88 -2.16
N CYS A 553 -4.05 -11.78 -3.47
CA CYS A 553 -3.25 -10.74 -4.11
C CYS A 553 -4.09 -9.72 -4.90
N THR A 554 -3.62 -8.48 -4.92
CA THR A 554 -4.14 -7.39 -5.75
C THR A 554 -3.01 -6.53 -6.33
N GLY A 555 -3.33 -5.74 -7.35
CA GLY A 555 -2.40 -4.77 -7.95
C GLY A 555 -1.59 -5.34 -9.13
N ALA A 556 -1.00 -4.47 -9.95
CA ALA A 556 -0.48 -4.83 -11.27
C ALA A 556 0.58 -5.95 -11.26
N ALA A 557 1.42 -6.06 -10.23
CA ALA A 557 2.41 -7.14 -10.15
C ALA A 557 1.77 -8.53 -9.90
N ALA A 558 0.56 -8.59 -9.35
CA ALA A 558 -0.19 -9.84 -9.22
C ALA A 558 -0.66 -10.40 -10.59
N ASN A 559 -0.57 -9.62 -11.67
CA ASN A 559 -0.90 -10.08 -13.02
C ASN A 559 0.19 -10.97 -13.65
N PHE A 560 1.36 -11.09 -13.00
CA PHE A 560 2.54 -11.79 -13.49
C PHE A 560 2.59 -13.21 -12.90
N PRO A 561 2.49 -14.28 -13.71
CA PRO A 561 2.52 -15.65 -13.21
C PRO A 561 3.76 -15.96 -12.37
N SER A 562 4.93 -15.47 -12.78
CA SER A 562 6.18 -15.69 -12.05
C SER A 562 6.16 -15.10 -10.64
N ILE A 563 5.48 -13.97 -10.42
CA ILE A 563 5.42 -13.27 -9.13
C ILE A 563 4.45 -13.97 -8.18
N VAL A 564 3.28 -14.40 -8.65
CA VAL A 564 2.31 -15.10 -7.81
C VAL A 564 2.76 -16.53 -7.47
N ASN A 565 3.46 -17.22 -8.37
CA ASN A 565 4.08 -18.51 -8.07
C ASN A 565 5.20 -18.34 -7.01
N LEU A 566 6.12 -17.40 -7.23
CA LEU A 566 7.19 -17.08 -6.27
C LEU A 566 6.67 -16.78 -4.85
N LEU A 567 5.55 -16.07 -4.76
CA LEU A 567 4.90 -15.77 -3.48
C LEU A 567 4.33 -17.02 -2.82
N GLY A 568 3.68 -17.90 -3.59
CA GLY A 568 3.17 -19.18 -3.12
C GLY A 568 4.28 -20.12 -2.64
N ASP A 569 5.37 -20.23 -3.41
CA ASP A 569 6.55 -21.04 -3.09
C ASP A 569 7.25 -20.53 -1.82
N ILE A 570 7.43 -19.22 -1.66
CA ILE A 570 8.10 -18.67 -0.48
C ILE A 570 7.26 -18.88 0.78
N PHE A 571 5.92 -18.82 0.72
CA PHE A 571 5.05 -18.97 1.90
C PHE A 571 4.44 -20.37 2.10
N ASN A 572 4.65 -21.31 1.18
CA ASN A 572 3.93 -22.59 1.14
C ASN A 572 2.39 -22.43 1.20
N SER A 573 1.86 -21.44 0.47
CA SER A 573 0.43 -21.09 0.48
C SER A 573 -0.12 -21.02 -0.93
N ALA A 574 -1.33 -21.54 -1.15
CA ALA A 574 -2.06 -21.29 -2.39
C ALA A 574 -2.38 -19.78 -2.54
N VAL A 575 -2.19 -19.25 -3.75
CA VAL A 575 -2.38 -17.82 -4.06
C VAL A 575 -3.64 -17.61 -4.88
N TYR A 576 -4.45 -16.67 -4.45
CA TYR A 576 -5.72 -16.27 -5.04
C TYR A 576 -5.68 -14.81 -5.46
N VAL A 577 -6.49 -14.44 -6.45
CA VAL A 577 -6.80 -13.05 -6.80
C VAL A 577 -8.31 -12.91 -6.99
N PRO A 578 -8.89 -11.70 -6.89
CA PRO A 578 -10.28 -11.48 -7.30
C PRO A 578 -10.50 -11.83 -8.78
N ASN A 579 -11.67 -12.35 -9.14
CA ASN A 579 -11.99 -12.67 -10.55
C ASN A 579 -11.78 -11.45 -11.48
N SER A 580 -12.13 -10.24 -11.01
CA SER A 580 -11.93 -9.00 -11.78
C SER A 580 -10.46 -8.57 -11.93
N GLN A 581 -9.54 -9.14 -11.16
CA GLN A 581 -8.11 -9.01 -11.39
C GLN A 581 -7.66 -9.93 -12.54
N VAL A 582 -8.19 -11.16 -12.62
CA VAL A 582 -7.92 -12.09 -13.73
C VAL A 582 -8.43 -11.49 -15.05
N GLU A 583 -9.67 -10.99 -15.07
CA GLU A 583 -10.27 -10.34 -16.24
C GLU A 583 -9.42 -9.16 -16.75
N VAL A 584 -8.87 -8.34 -15.84
CA VAL A 584 -7.99 -7.23 -16.20
C VAL A 584 -6.62 -7.70 -16.67
N ALA A 585 -6.06 -8.75 -16.09
CA ALA A 585 -4.79 -9.31 -16.56
C ALA A 585 -4.86 -9.71 -18.05
N GLN A 586 -6.01 -10.23 -18.52
CA GLN A 586 -6.23 -10.58 -19.93
C GLN A 586 -6.28 -9.37 -20.88
N VAL A 587 -6.67 -8.19 -20.39
CA VAL A 587 -6.90 -6.99 -21.23
C VAL A 587 -5.75 -5.98 -21.13
N ALA A 588 -5.21 -5.76 -19.93
CA ALA A 588 -4.20 -4.75 -19.64
C ALA A 588 -3.28 -5.21 -18.48
N PRO A 589 -2.39 -6.21 -18.70
CA PRO A 589 -1.64 -6.84 -17.62
C PRO A 589 -0.67 -5.89 -16.87
N PHE A 590 -0.33 -4.74 -17.46
CA PHE A 590 0.52 -3.72 -16.82
C PHE A 590 -0.26 -2.62 -16.07
N ARG A 591 -1.59 -2.73 -15.96
CA ARG A 591 -2.43 -1.74 -15.25
C ARG A 591 -3.15 -2.38 -14.06
N ASN A 592 -3.49 -1.53 -13.09
CA ASN A 592 -4.44 -1.88 -12.04
C ASN A 592 -5.86 -2.03 -12.62
N SER A 593 -6.71 -2.74 -11.89
CA SER A 593 -8.08 -3.01 -12.33
C SER A 593 -8.93 -1.75 -12.45
N VAL A 594 -9.72 -1.65 -13.53
CA VAL A 594 -10.77 -0.64 -13.70
C VAL A 594 -11.84 -0.79 -12.60
N THR A 595 -12.08 -2.01 -12.11
CA THR A 595 -12.81 -2.24 -10.86
C THR A 595 -11.88 -2.09 -9.66
N ALA A 596 -11.76 -0.87 -9.16
CA ALA A 596 -10.85 -0.61 -8.06
C ALA A 596 -11.43 -1.09 -6.71
N ARG A 597 -10.64 -1.95 -6.05
CA ARG A 597 -11.06 -2.72 -4.87
C ARG A 597 -11.42 -1.83 -3.68
N ALA A 598 -10.79 -0.68 -3.51
CA ALA A 598 -11.10 0.23 -2.42
C ALA A 598 -12.48 0.89 -2.61
N SER A 599 -12.84 1.31 -3.83
CA SER A 599 -14.18 1.81 -4.12
C SER A 599 -15.27 0.76 -3.86
N ILE A 600 -15.02 -0.52 -4.21
CA ILE A 600 -15.94 -1.63 -3.90
C ILE A 600 -16.06 -1.81 -2.37
N GLY A 601 -14.93 -1.83 -1.64
CA GLY A 601 -14.92 -1.89 -0.18
C GLY A 601 -15.70 -0.75 0.48
N GLY A 602 -15.54 0.48 -0.01
CA GLY A 602 -16.32 1.65 0.39
C GLY A 602 -17.83 1.44 0.22
N ALA A 603 -18.25 0.89 -0.92
CA ALA A 603 -19.66 0.61 -1.20
C ALA A 603 -20.22 -0.51 -0.29
N TRP A 604 -19.40 -1.50 0.06
CA TRP A 604 -19.76 -2.58 0.98
C TRP A 604 -19.91 -2.08 2.43
N ILE A 605 -19.01 -1.19 2.90
CA ILE A 605 -19.17 -0.48 4.18
C ILE A 605 -20.48 0.30 4.20
N ALA A 606 -20.75 1.07 3.13
CA ALA A 606 -21.94 1.89 3.00
C ALA A 606 -23.23 1.07 3.17
N ARG A 607 -23.31 -0.07 2.48
CA ARG A 607 -24.42 -1.04 2.61
C ARG A 607 -24.53 -1.63 4.01
N TRP A 608 -23.40 -2.03 4.61
CA TRP A 608 -23.37 -2.68 5.91
C TRP A 608 -23.83 -1.76 7.04
N ALA A 609 -23.40 -0.49 7.03
CA ALA A 609 -23.84 0.53 7.97
C ALA A 609 -25.33 0.87 7.80
N TRP A 610 -25.82 0.96 6.56
CA TRP A 610 -27.23 1.27 6.25
C TRP A 610 -28.22 0.27 6.83
N LEU A 611 -27.93 -1.04 6.72
CA LEU A 611 -28.75 -2.09 7.33
C LEU A 611 -28.78 -1.97 8.86
N ARG A 612 -27.62 -1.66 9.46
CA ARG A 612 -27.49 -1.51 10.92
C ARG A 612 -28.24 -0.30 11.48
N GLU A 613 -28.24 0.84 10.77
CA GLU A 613 -29.04 2.02 11.18
C GLU A 613 -30.54 1.74 11.21
N ARG A 614 -31.04 0.86 10.33
CA ARG A 614 -32.45 0.47 10.28
C ARG A 614 -32.87 -0.55 11.35
N GLY A 615 -31.92 -1.06 12.15
CA GLY A 615 -32.14 -2.23 13.00
C GLY A 615 -32.32 -3.54 12.22
N GLU A 616 -32.14 -3.50 10.89
CA GLU A 616 -32.22 -4.64 9.98
C GLU A 616 -30.90 -5.44 10.04
N ARG A 617 -30.54 -5.92 11.24
CA ARG A 617 -29.60 -7.05 11.36
C ARG A 617 -30.16 -8.17 10.49
N GLY A 618 -29.34 -8.77 9.63
CA GLY A 618 -29.79 -9.85 8.74
C GLY A 618 -30.42 -10.99 9.55
N VAL A 619 -31.74 -11.07 9.57
CA VAL A 619 -32.47 -12.08 10.35
C VAL A 619 -32.11 -13.44 9.76
N ALA A 620 -31.37 -14.24 10.53
CA ALA A 620 -31.22 -15.64 10.21
C ALA A 620 -32.62 -16.28 10.21
N GLN A 621 -32.92 -17.16 9.25
CA GLN A 621 -34.23 -17.82 9.13
C GLN A 621 -34.66 -18.59 10.40
N THR A 622 -33.76 -18.77 11.37
CA THR A 622 -33.94 -19.41 12.67
C THR A 622 -34.25 -18.46 13.83
N GLY A 623 -34.38 -17.14 13.59
CA GLY A 623 -34.75 -16.17 14.63
C GLY A 623 -33.65 -15.82 15.64
N GLN A 624 -32.41 -16.26 15.41
CA GLN A 624 -31.25 -15.81 16.17
C GLN A 624 -30.69 -14.50 15.58
N LEU A 625 -30.23 -13.61 16.45
CA LEU A 625 -29.47 -12.42 16.09
C LEU A 625 -28.24 -12.84 15.27
N ALA A 626 -27.97 -12.17 14.15
CA ALA A 626 -26.73 -12.37 13.39
C ALA A 626 -25.53 -11.92 14.24
N ALA A 627 -24.84 -12.89 14.83
CA ALA A 627 -23.65 -12.70 15.66
C ALA A 627 -22.36 -12.61 14.80
N GLY A 628 -22.43 -11.93 13.65
CA GLY A 628 -21.34 -11.84 12.68
C GLY A 628 -20.81 -10.41 12.53
N GLY A 629 -19.49 -10.28 12.48
CA GLY A 629 -18.81 -9.05 12.06
C GLY A 629 -18.96 -8.79 10.55
N PHE A 630 -18.42 -7.65 10.09
CA PHE A 630 -18.51 -7.20 8.70
C PHE A 630 -18.18 -8.28 7.66
N GLU A 631 -17.04 -8.94 7.80
CA GLU A 631 -16.52 -9.92 6.86
C GLU A 631 -17.43 -11.15 6.76
N GLU A 632 -18.02 -11.58 7.88
CA GLU A 632 -18.93 -12.73 7.93
C GLU A 632 -20.32 -12.41 7.37
N ASP A 633 -20.83 -11.19 7.60
CA ASP A 633 -22.07 -10.72 6.97
C ASP A 633 -21.90 -10.59 5.44
N VAL A 634 -20.75 -10.11 4.98
CA VAL A 634 -20.41 -10.00 3.54
C VAL A 634 -20.25 -11.39 2.90
N LYS A 635 -19.42 -12.28 3.47
CA LYS A 635 -19.23 -13.66 2.97
C LYS A 635 -20.57 -14.39 2.86
N ARG A 636 -21.40 -14.35 3.91
CA ARG A 636 -22.73 -14.99 3.93
C ARG A 636 -23.61 -14.51 2.78
N LEU A 637 -23.52 -13.23 2.43
CA LEU A 637 -24.30 -12.65 1.33
C LEU A 637 -23.76 -13.04 -0.04
N LEU A 638 -22.43 -13.04 -0.25
CA LEU A 638 -21.81 -13.49 -1.50
C LEU A 638 -22.16 -14.97 -1.78
N VAL A 639 -22.03 -15.84 -0.77
CA VAL A 639 -22.45 -17.26 -0.84
C VAL A 639 -23.93 -17.40 -1.21
N LYS A 640 -24.81 -16.64 -0.54
CA LYS A 640 -26.25 -16.63 -0.85
C LYS A 640 -26.54 -16.14 -2.28
N SER A 641 -25.81 -15.13 -2.75
CA SER A 641 -25.97 -14.58 -4.09
C SER A 641 -25.55 -15.58 -5.17
N TRP A 642 -24.40 -16.23 -4.98
CA TRP A 642 -23.91 -17.30 -5.84
C TRP A 642 -24.93 -18.45 -5.97
N ALA A 643 -25.47 -18.92 -4.84
CA ALA A 643 -26.45 -20.01 -4.81
C ALA A 643 -27.78 -19.70 -5.52
N ASN A 644 -28.15 -18.41 -5.65
CA ASN A 644 -29.46 -17.98 -6.17
C ASN A 644 -29.49 -17.71 -7.69
N GLY A 645 -28.37 -17.86 -8.41
CA GLY A 645 -28.35 -17.64 -9.86
C GLY A 645 -26.99 -17.55 -10.54
N GLY A 646 -25.90 -17.86 -9.84
CA GLY A 646 -24.53 -17.69 -10.34
C GLY A 646 -24.06 -16.24 -10.24
N LEU A 647 -22.89 -16.04 -9.63
CA LEU A 647 -22.22 -14.74 -9.59
C LEU A 647 -21.94 -14.26 -11.03
N ARG A 648 -22.59 -13.17 -11.45
CA ARG A 648 -21.90 -12.22 -12.34
C ARG A 648 -20.73 -11.67 -11.53
N ALA A 649 -19.52 -11.82 -12.05
CA ALA A 649 -18.32 -11.33 -11.39
C ALA A 649 -18.47 -9.82 -11.07
N PRO A 650 -18.01 -9.34 -9.90
CA PRO A 650 -17.98 -7.90 -9.60
C PRO A 650 -17.05 -7.21 -10.60
N GLY A 651 -17.61 -6.68 -11.70
CA GLY A 651 -16.85 -6.09 -12.80
C GLY A 651 -17.27 -6.48 -14.22
N SER A 652 -18.20 -7.43 -14.40
CA SER A 652 -18.61 -7.83 -15.76
C SER A 652 -19.36 -6.71 -16.50
N GLN A 653 -18.65 -5.89 -17.27
CA GLN A 653 -19.28 -5.01 -18.26
C GLN A 653 -19.97 -5.85 -19.32
N GLY A 654 -21.24 -5.53 -19.60
CA GLY A 654 -22.08 -6.32 -20.48
C GLY A 654 -21.67 -6.22 -21.95
N THR A 655 -20.88 -7.18 -22.43
CA THR A 655 -20.90 -7.60 -23.84
C THR A 655 -21.67 -8.91 -23.94
N GLY A 656 -22.74 -8.92 -24.73
CA GLY A 656 -23.64 -10.06 -24.82
C GLY A 656 -23.06 -11.19 -25.66
N SER A 657 -22.54 -12.23 -25.02
CA SER A 657 -22.28 -13.53 -25.65
C SER A 657 -22.55 -14.66 -24.66
N SER A 658 -23.66 -15.37 -24.85
CA SER A 658 -24.03 -16.53 -24.03
C SER A 658 -23.31 -17.78 -24.52
N LEU A 659 -22.24 -18.18 -23.84
CA LEU A 659 -21.70 -19.54 -23.97
C LEU A 659 -22.56 -20.50 -23.13
N SER A 660 -23.50 -21.17 -23.81
CA SER A 660 -24.33 -22.21 -23.22
C SER A 660 -23.53 -23.49 -22.95
N SER A 661 -23.69 -24.06 -21.77
CA SER A 661 -23.10 -25.35 -21.39
C SER A 661 -23.82 -26.50 -22.09
N VAL A 662 -23.13 -27.20 -22.99
CA VAL A 662 -23.64 -28.40 -23.64
C VAL A 662 -23.23 -29.64 -22.84
N HIS A 663 -24.19 -30.18 -22.08
CA HIS A 663 -24.12 -31.55 -21.56
C HIS A 663 -24.53 -32.54 -22.66
N PRO A 664 -23.68 -33.52 -23.04
CA PRO A 664 -24.10 -34.59 -23.95
C PRO A 664 -24.78 -35.72 -23.17
N THR A 665 -26.11 -35.81 -23.26
CA THR A 665 -26.85 -37.02 -22.92
C THR A 665 -26.87 -37.97 -24.13
N ALA A 666 -26.34 -39.18 -23.97
CA ALA A 666 -26.28 -40.18 -25.03
C ALA A 666 -27.36 -41.25 -24.88
N THR A 667 -28.17 -41.45 -25.92
CA THR A 667 -29.15 -42.55 -26.00
C THR A 667 -28.97 -43.35 -27.30
N GLY A 668 -28.77 -44.67 -27.17
CA GLY A 668 -29.39 -45.63 -28.09
C GLY A 668 -28.60 -46.20 -29.28
N ALA A 669 -27.66 -47.12 -28.99
CA ALA A 669 -27.51 -48.42 -29.68
C ALA A 669 -27.05 -48.47 -31.16
N PRO A 670 -26.75 -49.67 -31.72
CA PRO A 670 -25.78 -50.66 -31.21
C PRO A 670 -24.81 -51.20 -32.30
N GLY A 671 -23.63 -51.71 -31.92
CA GLY A 671 -22.70 -52.31 -32.90
C GLY A 671 -21.50 -53.07 -32.35
N LEU A 672 -21.69 -54.37 -32.05
CA LEU A 672 -20.67 -55.45 -31.98
C LEU A 672 -19.67 -55.46 -30.79
N LYS A 673 -19.20 -56.68 -30.47
CA LYS A 673 -18.43 -57.08 -29.27
C LYS A 673 -17.12 -57.83 -29.65
N PRO A 674 -16.18 -58.07 -28.69
CA PRO A 674 -14.75 -58.30 -28.96
C PRO A 674 -14.32 -59.78 -28.96
N PRO A 675 -13.01 -60.05 -29.16
CA PRO A 675 -12.18 -60.67 -28.10
C PRO A 675 -10.80 -59.97 -27.94
N GLY A 676 -9.92 -60.28 -26.98
CA GLY A 676 -9.90 -61.34 -25.96
C GLY A 676 -8.78 -61.16 -24.92
N SER A 677 -8.54 -62.16 -24.08
CA SER A 677 -7.82 -62.11 -22.78
C SER A 677 -6.45 -62.81 -22.71
N GLY A 678 -5.61 -62.44 -21.73
CA GLY A 678 -4.48 -63.24 -21.18
C GLY A 678 -3.46 -62.33 -20.44
N SER A 679 -3.26 -62.41 -19.11
CA SER A 679 -2.43 -63.39 -18.34
C SER A 679 -0.92 -63.27 -18.68
N SER A 680 0.06 -63.11 -17.75
CA SER A 680 0.13 -63.39 -16.31
C SER A 680 1.27 -62.59 -15.61
N THR A 681 1.24 -62.49 -14.28
CA THR A 681 2.34 -62.01 -13.39
C THR A 681 3.48 -63.07 -13.24
N PRO A 682 4.72 -62.72 -12.83
CA PRO A 682 5.00 -62.41 -11.41
C PRO A 682 6.07 -61.31 -11.10
N SER A 683 5.76 -60.55 -10.04
CA SER A 683 6.60 -60.04 -8.95
C SER A 683 8.15 -59.98 -9.09
N TYR A 684 8.72 -58.79 -8.95
CA TYR A 684 9.53 -58.38 -7.78
C TYR A 684 9.57 -56.84 -7.67
N ALA A 685 9.86 -56.30 -6.48
CA ALA A 685 9.54 -54.91 -6.11
C ALA A 685 10.70 -53.90 -6.28
N ALA A 686 10.37 -52.67 -6.70
CA ALA A 686 11.12 -51.46 -6.39
C ALA A 686 10.19 -50.23 -6.41
N SER A 687 10.42 -49.27 -5.51
CA SER A 687 9.62 -48.04 -5.35
C SER A 687 9.93 -47.01 -6.45
N GLY A 688 8.91 -46.27 -6.91
CA GLY A 688 9.09 -45.19 -7.89
C GLY A 688 7.88 -44.25 -7.96
N SER A 689 8.08 -42.99 -7.56
CA SER A 689 7.04 -41.94 -7.61
C SER A 689 6.74 -41.50 -9.05
N VAL A 690 5.47 -41.23 -9.34
CA VAL A 690 4.99 -40.83 -10.68
C VAL A 690 5.23 -39.34 -10.89
N ARG A 691 6.22 -39.01 -11.74
CA ARG A 691 6.37 -37.65 -12.31
C ARG A 691 5.32 -37.41 -13.39
N SER A 692 4.58 -36.31 -13.29
CA SER A 692 3.75 -35.83 -14.41
C SER A 692 4.62 -35.26 -15.53
N ARG A 693 4.39 -35.70 -16.76
CA ARG A 693 4.99 -35.18 -18.00
C ARG A 693 3.88 -34.64 -18.89
N LEU A 694 4.11 -33.49 -19.52
CA LEU A 694 3.78 -33.14 -20.92
C LEU A 694 4.13 -31.65 -21.11
N GLY A 695 4.79 -31.20 -22.18
CA GLY A 695 5.39 -31.97 -23.28
C GLY A 695 6.37 -31.10 -24.07
N GLN A 696 7.32 -31.74 -24.77
CA GLN A 696 8.37 -31.09 -25.57
C GLN A 696 8.38 -31.70 -26.97
N SER A 697 8.24 -30.86 -27.99
CA SER A 697 8.54 -31.08 -29.41
C SER A 697 8.50 -29.69 -30.07
N VAL A 698 9.37 -29.30 -31.00
CA VAL A 698 10.22 -30.05 -31.93
C VAL A 698 11.64 -29.46 -31.94
N LEU A 699 12.67 -30.29 -32.10
CA LEU A 699 13.99 -29.87 -32.55
C LEU A 699 14.07 -30.04 -34.08
N ILE A 700 14.62 -29.05 -34.77
CA ILE A 700 15.30 -29.27 -36.05
C ILE A 700 16.76 -28.88 -35.77
N GLU A 701 17.66 -29.80 -36.04
CA GLU A 701 19.10 -29.58 -36.01
C GLU A 701 19.49 -28.88 -37.32
N ASP A 702 20.25 -27.80 -37.20
CA ASP A 702 21.21 -27.37 -38.23
C ASP A 702 22.44 -26.89 -37.44
N ASP A 703 23.54 -27.62 -37.59
CA ASP A 703 24.85 -27.28 -37.02
C ASP A 703 25.44 -26.09 -37.80
N GLU A 704 26.10 -25.16 -37.11
CA GLU A 704 27.35 -24.57 -37.61
C GLU A 704 28.14 -23.88 -36.47
N GLU A 705 29.43 -24.18 -36.40
CA GLU A 705 30.40 -23.56 -35.49
C GLU A 705 30.65 -22.09 -35.90
N ILE A 706 30.88 -21.20 -34.94
CA ILE A 706 31.52 -19.90 -35.22
C ILE A 706 32.68 -19.68 -34.24
N ASP A 707 33.88 -19.62 -34.82
CA ASP A 707 35.16 -19.40 -34.18
C ASP A 707 35.36 -17.95 -33.68
N GLU A 708 36.46 -17.78 -32.95
CA GLU A 708 36.81 -16.60 -32.16
C GLU A 708 37.73 -15.58 -32.92
N VAL A 709 37.68 -14.30 -32.51
CA VAL A 709 38.67 -13.21 -32.74
C VAL A 709 38.78 -12.53 -34.14
N GLY A 710 38.68 -11.19 -34.18
CA GLY A 710 39.23 -10.34 -35.27
C GLY A 710 38.69 -8.90 -35.30
N ASP A 711 39.56 -7.87 -35.33
CA ASP A 711 39.22 -6.43 -35.16
C ASP A 711 39.85 -5.53 -36.27
N MET A 712 39.44 -4.24 -36.29
CA MET A 712 39.94 -3.05 -37.02
C MET A 712 39.36 -2.68 -38.40
N ALA A 713 39.07 -1.39 -38.69
CA ALA A 713 39.89 -0.14 -38.60
C ALA A 713 39.23 1.07 -39.35
N VAL A 714 39.81 1.68 -40.41
CA VAL A 714 39.31 2.97 -41.00
C VAL A 714 39.39 3.06 -42.55
N GLY A 715 38.33 3.53 -43.26
CA GLY A 715 38.39 3.94 -44.68
C GLY A 715 37.41 5.06 -45.14
N ILE A 716 37.86 6.32 -45.18
CA ILE A 716 37.04 7.55 -45.34
C ILE A 716 37.34 8.35 -46.63
N GLY A 717 36.34 9.05 -47.18
CA GLY A 717 36.53 10.32 -47.91
C GLY A 717 35.24 10.90 -48.54
N ARG A 718 35.06 12.21 -48.77
CA ARG A 718 35.70 13.45 -48.28
C ARG A 718 34.85 14.65 -48.79
N LEU A 719 35.19 15.89 -48.38
CA LEU A 719 34.79 17.22 -48.89
C LEU A 719 33.58 17.88 -48.18
N THR A 720 33.51 19.17 -47.83
CA THR A 720 34.42 20.24 -47.31
C THR A 720 33.72 21.59 -47.55
N THR A 721 33.57 22.44 -46.52
CA THR A 721 33.49 23.93 -46.54
C THR A 721 32.48 24.63 -47.47
N SER A 722 31.66 25.60 -47.04
CA SER A 722 32.07 26.90 -46.44
C SER A 722 30.88 27.75 -45.93
N MET A 723 31.15 28.74 -45.06
CA MET A 723 30.23 29.87 -44.75
C MET A 723 30.55 31.11 -45.61
N THR A 724 29.56 31.97 -45.94
CA THR A 724 29.47 33.41 -45.55
C THR A 724 28.44 34.25 -46.36
N GLY A 725 27.57 35.00 -45.64
CA GLY A 725 27.35 36.47 -45.78
C GLY A 725 26.77 37.19 -47.03
N LEU A 726 25.61 37.86 -46.80
CA LEU A 726 25.24 39.25 -47.18
C LEU A 726 24.72 39.65 -48.60
N GLY A 727 23.72 40.56 -48.61
CA GLY A 727 23.20 41.38 -49.74
C GLY A 727 21.66 41.40 -49.84
N LEU A 728 20.92 42.41 -49.35
CA LEU A 728 20.62 43.77 -49.88
C LEU A 728 19.55 43.87 -51.02
N SER A 729 18.37 44.43 -50.70
CA SER A 729 17.59 45.38 -51.54
C SER A 729 16.32 45.86 -50.80
N GLY A 730 15.87 47.10 -51.02
CA GLY A 730 14.57 47.61 -50.52
C GLY A 730 14.07 48.78 -51.39
N ASP A 731 12.87 49.34 -51.12
CA ASP A 731 12.51 50.69 -51.58
C ASP A 731 11.29 51.33 -50.88
N ARG A 732 11.28 52.68 -50.85
CA ARG A 732 10.16 53.66 -50.67
C ARG A 732 9.51 53.97 -49.30
N ASN A 733 9.06 55.23 -49.23
CA ASN A 733 8.69 56.13 -48.11
C ASN A 733 7.72 57.23 -48.70
N PRO A 734 7.29 58.35 -48.06
CA PRO A 734 6.82 58.68 -46.69
C PRO A 734 5.40 59.35 -46.67
N HIS A 735 4.90 59.78 -45.48
CA HIS A 735 4.28 61.11 -45.15
C HIS A 735 3.77 61.06 -43.66
N ALA A 736 4.25 61.88 -42.70
CA ALA A 736 3.83 63.26 -42.31
C ALA A 736 2.40 63.33 -41.66
N HIS A 737 2.06 64.10 -40.60
CA HIS A 737 2.71 65.19 -39.84
C HIS A 737 2.00 65.45 -38.45
N LEU A 738 2.74 65.90 -37.43
CA LEU A 738 2.54 67.06 -36.50
C LEU A 738 1.37 67.24 -35.48
N GLY A 739 1.74 67.75 -34.28
CA GLY A 739 0.94 68.61 -33.36
C GLY A 739 0.38 67.92 -32.09
N MET A 740 0.44 68.36 -30.81
CA MET A 740 0.78 69.57 -29.99
C MET A 740 -0.40 70.07 -29.11
N VAL A 741 -0.13 70.17 -27.80
CA VAL A 741 -0.55 71.24 -26.82
C VAL A 741 -1.90 71.17 -26.04
N GLU A 742 -1.73 71.17 -24.69
CA GLU A 742 -2.49 71.72 -23.53
C GLU A 742 -4.04 71.78 -23.40
N GLY A 743 -4.55 71.64 -22.15
CA GLY A 743 -5.93 72.10 -21.82
C GLY A 743 -6.62 71.71 -20.48
N ILE A 744 -6.09 72.11 -19.31
CA ILE A 744 -6.85 72.60 -18.11
C ILE A 744 -7.81 71.66 -17.29
N LEU A 745 -7.86 71.92 -15.97
CA LEU A 745 -8.55 71.28 -14.81
C LEU A 745 -10.05 71.68 -14.64
N PRO A 746 -10.81 71.29 -13.56
CA PRO A 746 -10.78 70.10 -12.67
C PRO A 746 -12.18 69.43 -12.42
N GLY A 747 -12.23 68.26 -11.76
CA GLY A 747 -13.47 67.72 -11.16
C GLY A 747 -13.27 66.44 -10.32
N GLN A 748 -13.82 66.40 -9.10
CA GLN A 748 -13.75 65.25 -8.17
C GLN A 748 -14.77 64.14 -8.61
N HIS A 749 -14.77 62.87 -8.14
CA HIS A 749 -14.33 62.29 -6.86
C HIS A 749 -14.15 60.75 -6.97
N ARG A 750 -13.19 60.19 -6.21
CA ARG A 750 -13.11 58.79 -5.69
C ARG A 750 -13.23 57.57 -6.65
N ASN A 751 -12.11 56.85 -6.76
CA ASN A 751 -11.89 55.44 -6.35
C ASN A 751 -11.23 54.57 -7.45
N PRO A 752 -10.02 54.02 -7.24
CA PRO A 752 -9.46 52.99 -8.10
C PRO A 752 -9.22 51.66 -7.36
N GLY A 753 -9.60 50.55 -7.99
CA GLY A 753 -9.11 49.22 -7.67
C GLY A 753 -8.64 48.51 -8.94
N ALA A 754 -7.44 47.93 -8.89
CA ALA A 754 -6.82 47.03 -9.88
C ALA A 754 -6.59 47.65 -11.30
N TYR A 755 -5.61 47.27 -12.12
CA TYR A 755 -4.90 45.99 -12.29
C TYR A 755 -3.47 46.21 -12.86
N ASN A 756 -2.59 45.22 -12.66
CA ASN A 756 -1.50 44.69 -13.52
C ASN A 756 -0.53 45.69 -14.25
N ASN A 757 0.76 45.41 -14.47
CA ASN A 757 1.41 44.12 -14.69
C ASN A 757 2.95 44.22 -14.52
N MET A 758 3.65 43.10 -14.74
CA MET A 758 5.10 42.96 -15.01
C MET A 758 6.06 43.12 -13.84
N GLY A 759 6.43 41.98 -13.24
CA GLY A 759 7.71 41.81 -12.53
C GLY A 759 8.68 40.98 -13.39
N LEU A 760 9.95 41.37 -13.43
CA LEU A 760 11.03 40.56 -14.01
C LEU A 760 12.36 40.79 -13.25
N LEU A 761 12.95 39.68 -12.81
CA LEU A 761 14.37 39.44 -12.49
C LEU A 761 15.13 40.26 -11.41
N HIS A 762 15.95 39.50 -10.65
CA HIS A 762 17.25 39.91 -10.05
C HIS A 762 17.20 40.86 -8.82
N SER A 763 18.17 40.89 -7.89
CA SER A 763 19.34 40.03 -7.60
C SER A 763 20.02 40.48 -6.28
N TYR A 764 20.51 39.52 -5.47
CA TYR A 764 21.60 39.59 -4.49
C TYR A 764 21.56 40.45 -3.19
N ASP A 765 22.16 39.82 -2.17
CA ASP A 765 22.89 40.31 -0.98
C ASP A 765 22.96 41.81 -0.63
N SER A 766 22.81 42.09 0.68
CA SER A 766 23.96 42.58 1.49
C SER A 766 23.70 42.58 3.00
N GLN A 767 24.78 42.32 3.76
CA GLN A 767 24.83 42.44 5.22
C GLN A 767 24.56 43.87 5.73
N ARG A 768 24.06 44.01 6.97
CA ARG A 768 24.71 44.88 7.96
C ARG A 768 24.36 44.54 9.42
N SER A 769 25.39 44.65 10.27
CA SER A 769 25.37 44.48 11.71
C SER A 769 25.14 45.82 12.44
N LEU A 770 24.57 45.76 13.66
CA LEU A 770 24.62 46.68 14.82
C LEU A 770 23.45 46.30 15.76
N GLY A 771 23.53 46.20 17.10
CA GLY A 771 24.64 46.30 18.06
C GLY A 771 24.08 46.59 19.48
N GLY A 772 24.67 46.03 20.56
CA GLY A 772 24.31 46.28 21.97
C GLY A 772 23.43 45.20 22.62
N SER A 773 23.77 44.38 23.64
CA SER A 773 24.81 44.31 24.70
C SER A 773 24.38 44.79 26.10
N THR A 774 24.15 43.84 27.03
CA THR A 774 24.56 43.82 28.48
C THR A 774 24.15 42.46 29.09
N LEU A 775 25.07 41.55 29.47
CA LEU A 775 25.75 41.39 30.80
C LEU A 775 24.80 40.96 31.94
N GLY A 776 25.02 39.94 32.79
CA GLY A 776 26.08 38.91 33.00
C GLY A 776 25.67 38.04 34.25
N ALA A 777 26.38 37.02 34.76
CA ALA A 777 27.65 36.36 34.43
C ALA A 777 27.84 35.02 35.21
N SER A 778 28.79 34.16 34.75
CA SER A 778 29.55 33.12 35.50
C SER A 778 28.81 31.86 36.05
N SER A 779 29.40 30.65 36.13
CA SER A 779 30.82 30.23 36.05
C SER A 779 31.07 28.79 35.50
N SER A 780 32.17 28.64 34.76
CA SER A 780 33.15 27.51 34.61
C SER A 780 32.92 26.11 35.23
N SER A 781 33.55 25.00 34.77
CA SER A 781 34.34 24.62 33.58
C SER A 781 34.76 23.15 33.73
N GLY A 782 34.95 22.40 32.65
CA GLY A 782 35.55 21.05 32.70
C GLY A 782 35.74 20.45 31.29
N SER A 783 36.95 20.57 30.74
CA SER A 783 37.26 20.16 29.36
C SER A 783 38.28 19.02 29.31
N VAL A 784 38.15 18.13 28.33
CA VAL A 784 39.25 17.30 27.83
C VAL A 784 39.18 17.21 26.31
N ASN A 785 40.30 17.50 25.64
CA ASN A 785 40.39 17.61 24.18
C ASN A 785 40.51 16.24 23.48
N ALA A 786 40.03 16.17 22.24
CA ALA A 786 40.53 15.26 21.21
C ALA A 786 40.92 16.06 19.95
N MET A 787 41.99 15.64 19.28
CA MET A 787 42.81 16.53 18.45
C MET A 787 42.45 16.45 16.96
N MET A 788 42.12 17.60 16.36
CA MET A 788 42.00 17.74 14.90
C MET A 788 43.41 17.97 14.30
N ARG A 789 43.76 17.25 13.22
CA ARG A 789 44.93 17.59 12.39
C ARG A 789 44.54 17.66 10.92
N SER A 790 44.72 18.84 10.35
CA SER A 790 44.66 19.12 8.92
C SER A 790 46.06 19.06 8.32
N LEU A 791 46.17 18.56 7.08
CA LEU A 791 47.30 18.85 6.19
C LEU A 791 46.78 19.10 4.77
N SER A 792 46.93 20.34 4.33
CA SER A 792 46.97 20.81 2.94
C SER A 792 48.27 20.35 2.25
N SER A 793 48.50 20.40 0.93
CA SER A 793 47.77 20.82 -0.28
C SER A 793 48.37 20.07 -1.49
N SER A 794 47.74 20.02 -2.67
CA SER A 794 48.07 20.95 -3.78
C SER A 794 47.13 20.73 -4.98
N THR A 795 46.98 21.78 -5.80
CA THR A 795 45.92 21.97 -6.79
C THR A 795 46.35 21.70 -8.24
N SER A 796 45.40 21.30 -9.09
CA SER A 796 45.30 21.85 -10.44
C SER A 796 43.85 21.83 -10.96
N SER A 797 43.54 22.81 -11.81
CA SER A 797 42.27 23.09 -12.50
C SER A 797 41.83 21.97 -13.47
N GLY A 798 40.58 21.88 -13.93
CA GLY A 798 39.42 22.79 -13.80
C GLY A 798 38.17 22.20 -14.47
N LEU A 799 37.10 23.00 -14.58
CA LEU A 799 35.80 22.59 -15.15
C LEU A 799 35.87 22.36 -16.67
N ASP A 800 35.16 21.34 -17.20
CA ASP A 800 33.95 21.56 -18.02
C ASP A 800 33.28 20.27 -18.59
N SER A 801 32.04 20.45 -19.04
CA SER A 801 31.07 19.51 -19.62
C SER A 801 31.54 18.43 -20.60
N ILE A 802 31.07 17.17 -20.40
CA ILE A 802 31.02 16.07 -21.38
C ILE A 802 29.72 15.28 -21.08
N SER A 803 28.64 15.29 -21.87
CA SER A 803 28.42 15.03 -23.32
C SER A 803 28.50 13.55 -23.70
N THR A 804 27.38 13.00 -24.17
CA THR A 804 27.23 11.60 -24.57
C THR A 804 27.84 11.31 -25.94
N ALA A 805 28.97 10.62 -25.99
CA ALA A 805 29.42 9.85 -27.15
C ALA A 805 30.47 8.80 -26.75
N TYR A 806 30.31 7.56 -27.23
CA TYR A 806 31.42 6.65 -27.46
C TYR A 806 31.30 6.11 -28.89
N THR A 807 32.39 6.22 -29.64
CA THR A 807 32.50 5.89 -31.06
C THR A 807 33.32 4.62 -31.26
N SER A 808 32.90 3.77 -32.20
CA SER A 808 33.76 2.72 -32.79
C SER A 808 34.12 3.07 -34.25
N PRO A 809 35.31 2.69 -34.74
CA PRO A 809 35.75 2.93 -36.13
C PRO A 809 35.36 1.77 -37.09
N ASP A 810 35.47 1.99 -38.41
CA ASP A 810 34.99 1.10 -39.49
C ASP A 810 35.92 1.09 -40.74
N LEU A 811 36.37 -0.08 -41.23
CA LEU A 811 37.28 -0.24 -42.40
C LEU A 811 36.56 -0.75 -43.64
N SER A 812 36.77 -0.04 -44.74
CA SER A 812 36.08 -0.24 -46.02
C SER A 812 36.73 -1.24 -46.98
N ALA A 813 35.86 -1.87 -47.79
CA ALA A 813 36.01 -2.11 -49.23
C ALA A 813 37.05 -3.14 -49.77
N SER A 814 36.57 -4.11 -50.56
CA SER A 814 36.31 -3.92 -52.01
C SER A 814 36.04 -5.27 -52.72
N GLY A 815 35.23 -5.29 -53.79
CA GLY A 815 34.97 -6.52 -54.55
C GLY A 815 33.85 -6.39 -55.58
N SER A 816 34.20 -6.24 -56.86
CA SER A 816 33.30 -6.00 -57.99
C SER A 816 32.57 -7.25 -58.53
N GLY A 817 31.30 -7.11 -58.95
CA GLY A 817 30.57 -8.09 -59.77
C GLY A 817 29.40 -7.44 -60.53
N LYS A 818 29.11 -7.87 -61.77
CA LYS A 818 28.17 -7.20 -62.71
C LYS A 818 26.93 -8.07 -63.06
N PHE A 819 26.02 -7.42 -63.81
CA PHE A 819 24.81 -7.91 -64.52
C PHE A 819 23.51 -7.86 -63.70
N ALA A 820 22.48 -7.06 -63.98
CA ALA A 820 21.82 -6.52 -65.20
C ALA A 820 20.55 -7.32 -65.59
N GLY A 821 19.41 -6.63 -65.60
CA GLY A 821 18.10 -7.14 -66.03
C GLY A 821 16.98 -6.21 -65.55
N ALA A 822 16.42 -5.40 -66.45
CA ALA A 822 15.42 -4.39 -66.11
C ALA A 822 14.00 -4.81 -66.56
N ALA A 823 13.00 -4.52 -65.72
CA ALA A 823 11.62 -4.26 -66.13
C ALA A 823 10.83 -3.62 -64.97
N ASP A 824 10.06 -2.58 -65.29
CA ASP A 824 9.15 -1.81 -64.43
C ASP A 824 8.01 -1.31 -65.36
N PRO A 825 6.82 -0.86 -64.90
CA PRO A 825 6.17 -1.02 -63.59
C PRO A 825 4.71 -1.55 -63.70
N ALA A 826 4.11 -2.02 -62.60
CA ALA A 826 2.65 -1.87 -62.33
C ALA A 826 2.18 -2.35 -60.93
N ASN A 827 1.96 -1.39 -60.02
CA ASN A 827 0.77 -1.29 -59.17
C ASN A 827 0.29 -2.51 -58.34
N ALA A 828 0.89 -2.74 -57.17
CA ALA A 828 0.22 -3.39 -56.02
C ALA A 828 0.81 -2.91 -54.68
N ASN A 829 -0.06 -2.57 -53.71
CA ASN A 829 0.33 -2.20 -52.34
C ASN A 829 1.04 -3.38 -51.64
N PRO A 830 2.27 -3.22 -51.11
CA PRO A 830 2.82 -4.18 -50.17
C PRO A 830 2.30 -3.91 -48.76
N ALA A 831 1.83 -4.95 -48.09
CA ALA A 831 1.50 -4.89 -46.67
C ALA A 831 2.75 -4.52 -45.84
N ALA A 832 2.55 -3.79 -44.74
CA ALA A 832 3.62 -3.49 -43.81
C ALA A 832 4.25 -4.79 -43.28
N ALA A 833 5.57 -4.90 -43.39
CA ALA A 833 6.31 -6.00 -42.76
C ALA A 833 6.06 -6.00 -41.24
N PRO A 834 5.94 -7.18 -40.59
CA PRO A 834 5.73 -7.24 -39.16
C PRO A 834 6.93 -6.62 -38.44
N ALA A 835 6.67 -5.66 -37.55
CA ALA A 835 7.67 -5.18 -36.60
C ALA A 835 8.21 -6.36 -35.77
N PRO A 836 9.49 -6.34 -35.33
CA PRO A 836 10.07 -7.43 -34.56
C PRO A 836 9.20 -7.73 -33.33
N GLY A 837 8.76 -8.98 -33.22
CA GLY A 837 7.64 -9.36 -32.39
C GLY A 837 7.83 -8.98 -30.92
N THR A 838 7.05 -8.01 -30.45
CA THR A 838 6.88 -7.78 -29.02
C THR A 838 6.23 -9.02 -28.41
N THR A 839 7.01 -9.90 -27.78
CA THR A 839 6.46 -11.00 -26.99
C THR A 839 5.53 -10.40 -25.94
N THR A 840 4.23 -10.61 -26.08
CA THR A 840 3.25 -10.18 -25.09
C THR A 840 3.56 -10.88 -23.76
N LEU A 841 3.23 -10.24 -22.64
CA LEU A 841 3.27 -10.92 -21.35
C LEU A 841 2.11 -11.94 -21.35
N THR A 842 2.40 -13.20 -21.02
CA THR A 842 1.34 -14.19 -20.75
C THR A 842 0.71 -13.84 -19.40
N PRO A 843 -0.57 -13.43 -19.36
CA PRO A 843 -1.21 -13.04 -18.10
C PRO A 843 -1.52 -14.25 -17.22
N ILE A 844 -1.67 -14.01 -15.91
CA ILE A 844 -2.24 -15.00 -14.99
C ILE A 844 -3.55 -15.59 -15.51
N SER A 845 -3.73 -16.88 -15.27
CA SER A 845 -4.94 -17.63 -15.64
C SER A 845 -5.48 -18.36 -14.41
N ALA A 846 -6.80 -18.46 -14.29
CA ALA A 846 -7.42 -19.14 -13.16
C ALA A 846 -7.17 -20.66 -13.21
N LEU A 847 -6.68 -21.21 -12.10
CA LEU A 847 -6.54 -22.63 -11.84
C LEU A 847 -7.86 -23.21 -11.28
N PRO A 848 -8.05 -24.54 -11.26
CA PRO A 848 -9.21 -25.18 -10.62
C PRO A 848 -9.40 -24.69 -9.18
N THR A 849 -10.44 -23.89 -8.97
CA THR A 849 -10.67 -23.15 -7.72
C THR A 849 -11.72 -23.85 -6.87
N GLY A 850 -11.52 -23.87 -5.54
CA GLY A 850 -12.45 -24.47 -4.59
C GLY A 850 -13.80 -23.74 -4.57
N GLU A 851 -14.87 -24.47 -4.26
CA GLU A 851 -16.24 -23.92 -4.28
C GLU A 851 -16.39 -22.74 -3.30
N LYS A 852 -15.76 -22.82 -2.12
CA LYS A 852 -15.81 -21.77 -1.08
C LYS A 852 -15.15 -20.47 -1.56
N GLU A 853 -14.04 -20.57 -2.29
CA GLU A 853 -13.31 -19.43 -2.85
C GLU A 853 -14.06 -18.85 -4.06
N ALA A 854 -14.62 -19.70 -4.92
CA ALA A 854 -15.47 -19.28 -6.04
C ALA A 854 -16.74 -18.54 -5.57
N GLN A 855 -17.34 -18.98 -4.45
CA GLN A 855 -18.49 -18.32 -3.81
C GLN A 855 -18.22 -16.88 -3.33
N VAL A 856 -16.95 -16.50 -3.12
CA VAL A 856 -16.53 -15.12 -2.77
C VAL A 856 -15.83 -14.40 -3.92
N ALA A 857 -15.98 -14.90 -5.16
CA ALA A 857 -15.38 -14.35 -6.38
C ALA A 857 -13.84 -14.24 -6.34
N TRP A 858 -13.18 -15.22 -5.69
CA TRP A 858 -11.74 -15.43 -5.81
C TRP A 858 -11.46 -16.51 -6.85
N SER A 859 -10.35 -16.35 -7.58
CA SER A 859 -9.74 -17.32 -8.48
C SER A 859 -8.37 -17.70 -7.95
N LYS A 860 -8.09 -19.00 -7.81
CA LYS A 860 -6.74 -19.49 -7.54
C LYS A 860 -5.86 -19.27 -8.77
N VAL A 861 -4.64 -18.80 -8.60
CA VAL A 861 -3.69 -18.52 -9.69
C VAL A 861 -2.32 -19.16 -9.50
N ALA A 862 -1.97 -19.53 -8.27
CA ALA A 862 -0.80 -20.36 -7.98
C ALA A 862 -1.12 -21.41 -6.90
N GLU A 863 -0.44 -22.54 -6.98
CA GLU A 863 -0.25 -23.50 -5.89
C GLU A 863 1.20 -23.39 -5.44
N ALA A 864 1.49 -23.70 -4.18
CA ALA A 864 2.87 -23.77 -3.71
C ALA A 864 3.55 -25.07 -4.18
N ASP A 865 4.75 -24.95 -4.74
CA ASP A 865 5.63 -26.09 -4.96
C ASP A 865 6.42 -26.37 -3.66
N LEU A 866 6.28 -27.58 -3.12
CA LEU A 866 6.92 -27.98 -1.86
C LEU A 866 8.45 -28.08 -2.00
N ASP A 867 8.97 -28.52 -3.15
CA ASP A 867 10.41 -28.59 -3.39
C ASP A 867 10.99 -27.17 -3.51
N ALA A 868 10.26 -26.25 -4.16
CA ALA A 868 10.62 -24.84 -4.21
C ALA A 868 10.56 -24.18 -2.81
N PHE A 869 9.53 -24.46 -2.00
CA PHE A 869 9.45 -24.00 -0.62
C PHE A 869 10.64 -24.47 0.22
N MET A 870 11.05 -25.73 0.09
CA MET A 870 12.20 -26.28 0.82
C MET A 870 13.52 -25.64 0.35
N CYS A 871 13.63 -25.30 -0.94
CA CYS A 871 14.74 -24.48 -1.45
C CYS A 871 14.72 -23.06 -0.88
N TYR A 872 13.56 -22.44 -0.68
CA TYR A 872 13.47 -21.14 -0.03
C TYR A 872 13.80 -21.19 1.46
N ALA A 873 13.27 -22.19 2.17
CA ALA A 873 13.55 -22.43 3.57
C ALA A 873 15.07 -22.54 3.86
N SER A 874 15.83 -23.14 2.95
CA SER A 874 17.28 -23.29 3.11
C SER A 874 18.07 -21.98 2.97
N ILE A 875 17.56 -20.99 2.22
CA ILE A 875 18.23 -19.69 2.03
C ILE A 875 17.78 -18.60 3.03
N VAL A 876 16.68 -18.80 3.77
CA VAL A 876 16.22 -17.85 4.81
C VAL A 876 17.30 -17.51 5.87
N PRO A 877 18.08 -18.46 6.42
CA PRO A 877 19.10 -18.13 7.43
C PRO A 877 20.17 -17.16 6.89
N GLU A 878 20.61 -17.37 5.64
CA GLU A 878 21.61 -16.52 4.99
C GLU A 878 21.04 -15.16 4.58
N PHE A 879 19.80 -15.13 4.07
CA PHE A 879 19.06 -13.89 3.82
C PHE A 879 19.00 -13.02 5.09
N CYS A 880 18.58 -13.60 6.22
CA CYS A 880 18.55 -12.93 7.52
C CYS A 880 19.94 -12.54 8.04
N ARG A 881 21.01 -13.25 7.67
CA ARG A 881 22.39 -12.88 8.03
C ARG A 881 22.85 -11.65 7.25
N LEU A 882 22.59 -11.62 5.94
CA LEU A 882 22.95 -10.52 5.05
C LEU A 882 22.12 -9.27 5.36
N GLU A 883 20.82 -9.40 5.60
CA GLU A 883 19.93 -8.32 6.00
C GLU A 883 20.38 -7.68 7.33
N ARG A 884 20.70 -8.50 8.35
CA ARG A 884 21.30 -8.03 9.62
C ARG A 884 22.68 -7.37 9.42
N THR A 885 23.45 -7.78 8.41
CA THR A 885 24.74 -7.17 8.08
C THR A 885 24.54 -5.76 7.51
N LEU A 886 23.56 -5.56 6.61
CA LEU A 886 23.20 -4.23 6.10
C LEU A 886 22.77 -3.29 7.24
N ILE A 887 21.90 -3.77 8.14
CA ILE A 887 21.40 -2.99 9.30
C ILE A 887 22.59 -2.51 10.16
N ARG A 888 23.50 -3.41 10.56
CA ARG A 888 24.65 -3.06 11.39
C ARG A 888 25.64 -2.12 10.71
N VAL A 889 25.96 -2.33 9.43
CA VAL A 889 26.92 -1.50 8.69
C VAL A 889 26.41 -0.07 8.49
N SER A 890 25.09 0.16 8.53
CA SER A 890 24.48 1.49 8.48
C SER A 890 24.36 2.24 9.81
N GLN A 891 24.74 1.60 10.93
CA GLN A 891 24.64 2.16 12.29
C GLN A 891 26.02 2.58 12.87
N VAL A 892 27.09 2.41 12.09
CA VAL A 892 28.48 2.78 12.42
C VAL A 892 28.94 3.87 11.47
#